data_AF-A0ABC9CYU2-F1
#
_entry.id   AF-A0ABC9CYU2-F1
#
_cell.length_a   1.000
_cell.length_b   1.000
_cell.length_c   1.000
_cell.angle_alpha   90.00
_cell.angle_beta   90.00
_cell.angle_gamma   90.00
#
_symmetry.space_group_name_H-M   'P 1'
#
loop_
_entity.id
_entity.type
_entity.pdbx_description
1 polymer ?
#
loop_
_entity_poly.entity_id
_entity_poly.type
_entity_poly.pdbx_seq_one_letter_code
_entity_poly.pdbx_strand_id
1 'polypeptide(L)'
;MRCAPPPAAAAWWPREGSAAARPGSCASESGPEPGARALARADDAGRREFAGMWLFWRARNRFSLEELRYLTDQLQRVYVVNEANKDFVIEALRSIAELMIYGDQHDPSFFEYFMEKQIMGEFARILRISKLPRVSLQLLQTMGIMIQNLRNEHSIYYIFSNEHINFLITYPFDFRIDEMLSYYISFLRAISGKLNKNTISLLVKTKNDEVTSFPLYVEALKFAFHEDSMIRVAIRTLTLNVYHVGDESVNRFVSRVPLSDYFSDIVQHFQKQCIDLDKLVAHSSRNANSSLPLSSVEDAIVQIEDTLYYFSDVMSSGIPDLERFITENILQVLVFRLLLPSLLRQSTDLDISVNTSMYLLCCILHIFKNKDMASTVAAALFHQPDCPDRNQGTPNGYTSEHGHCISENQCITAATVEQANEDRPNPLSAVSSRRLSNHSPPSDCCQGNTPREHLLAYITGGDDSQALGSLCLFATLLQTKELDESMLDALGILPQRKQHKKLLLQALVGEDLAERQLFSSSSGLTDDSICSDFDIYVRKLQDKYGLRCHHPRQMTSKVHRYQVLDALVDLFCRSKVSADVRLVGGWLFRQLLPHGEEEFTAFHLRRLKDSHKDFSAKLSEESEGCWRDMLLPIIKEAWRNCKKAIEASSPPKGSKSIIIPMDLYSFGGDSSLAIAERVYEMVKGFVLQHQVILFCIGETFTDQPPIYPSIDLPVNTRANAADLGGSVPKPGVEVNLVDAVPCRIAFERGKERHFCFLAISNGTSGWILLLEELPLKQERGTVRVMAPLAGSDPRIDEKHEKWLHLRIRPSTLPFLDSEKHKGKTKKYLVDGRWTLAFSDEQSCKAAEAMVIEEMKLQQDAVGKQLQPLVEFDMPDDGLQHPQPSSHETLSDDGS
;
A
#
# COMPACT_ATOMS: atom_id res chain seq x y z
N MET A 1 0.25 10.44 18.59
CA MET A 1 -0.37 11.35 17.61
C MET A 1 -1.72 11.80 18.16
N ARG A 2 -2.07 13.09 18.05
CA ARG A 2 -3.34 13.64 18.54
C ARG A 2 -4.50 12.95 17.80
N CYS A 3 -5.36 12.27 18.56
CA CYS A 3 -6.52 11.55 18.05
C CYS A 3 -7.51 12.54 17.42
N ALA A 4 -7.98 12.23 16.21
CA ALA A 4 -9.14 12.90 15.63
C ALA A 4 -10.41 12.48 16.39
N PRO A 5 -11.40 13.37 16.58
CA PRO A 5 -12.65 13.02 17.25
C PRO A 5 -13.52 12.14 16.35
N PRO A 6 -14.39 11.28 16.93
CA PRO A 6 -15.31 10.44 16.17
C PRO A 6 -16.35 11.31 15.42
N PRO A 7 -16.90 10.83 14.29
CA PRO A 7 -17.90 11.56 13.53
C PRO A 7 -19.18 11.73 14.36
N ALA A 8 -19.71 12.95 14.35
CA ALA A 8 -20.96 13.29 15.02
C ALA A 8 -22.11 12.46 14.45
N ALA A 9 -22.77 11.68 15.32
CA ALA A 9 -24.04 11.04 15.00
C ALA A 9 -25.07 12.12 14.66
N ALA A 10 -25.75 11.94 13.52
CA ALA A 10 -26.79 12.83 13.03
C ALA A 10 -27.86 13.08 14.11
N ALA A 11 -27.99 14.33 14.53
CA ALA A 11 -28.99 14.76 15.50
C ALA A 11 -30.39 14.70 14.86
N TRP A 12 -31.20 13.74 15.30
CA TRP A 12 -32.63 13.69 15.01
C TRP A 12 -33.40 14.22 16.22
N TRP A 13 -33.57 15.55 16.30
CA TRP A 13 -34.61 16.19 17.12
C TRP A 13 -35.06 17.48 16.43
N PRO A 14 -36.37 17.71 16.23
CA PRO A 14 -36.86 18.98 15.69
C PRO A 14 -36.84 20.06 16.77
N ARG A 15 -36.17 21.18 16.48
CA ARG A 15 -36.25 22.42 17.26
C ARG A 15 -37.61 23.08 17.04
N GLU A 16 -38.39 23.26 18.10
CA GLU A 16 -39.53 24.18 18.11
C GLU A 16 -39.04 25.63 18.23
N GLY A 17 -39.40 26.46 17.26
CA GLY A 17 -39.24 27.91 17.28
C GLY A 17 -40.61 28.58 17.14
N SER A 18 -40.98 29.37 18.14
CA SER A 18 -42.19 30.19 18.19
C SER A 18 -42.08 31.41 17.28
N ALA A 19 -43.12 31.69 16.47
CA ALA A 19 -43.65 33.03 16.22
C ALA A 19 -44.96 32.98 15.43
N ALA A 20 -45.93 33.78 15.88
CA ALA A 20 -47.29 33.89 15.35
C ALA A 20 -47.39 34.73 14.07
N ALA A 21 -48.27 34.34 13.14
CA ALA A 21 -49.17 35.21 12.38
C ALA A 21 -50.12 34.38 11.48
N ARG A 22 -51.43 34.58 11.63
CA ARG A 22 -52.50 34.31 10.63
C ARG A 22 -52.77 35.62 9.86
N PRO A 23 -53.61 35.70 8.79
CA PRO A 23 -54.37 34.66 8.07
C PRO A 23 -54.27 34.76 6.52
N GLY A 24 -54.88 33.81 5.79
CA GLY A 24 -55.14 33.96 4.35
C GLY A 24 -55.90 32.79 3.73
N SER A 25 -57.21 32.96 3.58
CA SER A 25 -58.19 32.07 2.93
C SER A 25 -57.88 31.79 1.45
N CYS A 26 -58.16 30.58 0.96
CA CYS A 26 -59.01 30.36 -0.21
C CYS A 26 -59.40 28.87 -0.38
N ALA A 27 -60.70 28.67 -0.62
CA ALA A 27 -61.37 27.41 -0.90
C ALA A 27 -61.31 27.06 -2.40
N SER A 28 -61.44 25.77 -2.74
CA SER A 28 -62.40 25.26 -3.75
C SER A 28 -62.28 23.75 -3.99
N GLU A 29 -63.31 23.03 -3.53
CA GLU A 29 -64.17 22.05 -4.25
C GLU A 29 -63.59 21.12 -5.33
N SER A 30 -63.78 19.80 -5.18
CA SER A 30 -64.87 19.01 -5.85
C SER A 30 -64.65 17.48 -5.73
N GLY A 31 -65.71 16.72 -5.38
CA GLY A 31 -65.73 15.24 -5.19
C GLY A 31 -66.01 14.44 -6.48
N PRO A 32 -66.67 13.25 -6.49
CA PRO A 32 -67.18 12.40 -5.38
C PRO A 32 -66.91 10.85 -5.47
N GLU A 33 -67.19 10.15 -4.35
CA GLU A 33 -67.64 8.75 -4.02
C GLU A 33 -67.85 7.62 -5.07
N PRO A 34 -68.19 6.33 -4.71
CA PRO A 34 -68.29 5.62 -3.40
C PRO A 34 -67.74 4.15 -3.37
N GLY A 35 -67.69 3.52 -2.18
CA GLY A 35 -67.68 2.05 -2.07
C GLY A 35 -67.45 1.43 -0.68
N ALA A 36 -68.53 0.92 -0.08
CA ALA A 36 -68.60 -0.14 0.95
C ALA A 36 -68.35 0.22 2.45
N ARG A 37 -69.41 0.72 3.10
CA ARG A 37 -69.69 0.57 4.55
C ARG A 37 -70.45 -0.74 4.80
N ALA A 38 -69.90 -1.67 5.58
CA ALA A 38 -70.65 -2.57 6.46
C ALA A 38 -69.73 -3.47 7.32
N LEU A 39 -68.97 -2.90 8.26
CA LEU A 39 -68.38 -3.66 9.39
C LEU A 39 -67.95 -2.79 10.58
N ALA A 40 -68.39 -1.53 10.64
CA ALA A 40 -68.00 -0.58 11.69
C ALA A 40 -69.13 -0.36 12.70
N ARG A 41 -69.37 -1.33 13.60
CA ARG A 41 -70.14 -1.07 14.83
C ARG A 41 -69.62 -1.76 16.10
N ALA A 42 -68.52 -2.51 16.04
CA ALA A 42 -67.87 -3.06 17.23
C ALA A 42 -66.53 -2.38 17.61
N ASP A 43 -65.98 -1.54 16.72
CA ASP A 43 -64.61 -1.01 16.82
C ASP A 43 -64.53 0.45 17.32
N ASP A 44 -65.69 1.07 17.60
CA ASP A 44 -65.79 2.51 17.95
C ASP A 44 -65.67 2.78 19.47
N ALA A 45 -65.67 1.72 20.29
CA ALA A 45 -65.47 1.82 21.74
C ALA A 45 -63.98 1.91 22.11
N GLY A 46 -63.12 1.09 21.49
CA GLY A 46 -61.67 1.11 21.75
C GLY A 46 -60.94 2.32 21.15
N ARG A 47 -61.40 2.85 20.00
CA ARG A 47 -60.81 4.04 19.36
C ARG A 47 -61.09 5.35 20.11
N ARG A 48 -62.21 5.47 20.83
CA ARG A 48 -62.52 6.67 21.62
C ARG A 48 -61.72 6.74 22.92
N GLU A 49 -61.44 5.59 23.55
CA GLU A 49 -60.49 5.53 24.67
C GLU A 49 -59.05 5.83 24.20
N PHE A 50 -58.65 5.36 23.01
CA PHE A 50 -57.32 5.62 22.45
C PHE A 50 -57.10 7.06 21.98
N ALA A 51 -58.11 7.72 21.38
CA ALA A 51 -58.03 9.13 21.00
C ALA A 51 -58.06 10.06 22.23
N GLY A 52 -58.82 9.67 23.26
CA GLY A 52 -58.78 10.30 24.59
C GLY A 52 -57.41 10.16 25.23
N MET A 53 -56.76 9.00 25.12
CA MET A 53 -55.41 8.73 25.61
C MET A 53 -54.36 9.53 24.83
N TRP A 54 -54.32 9.48 23.50
CA TRP A 54 -53.36 10.24 22.68
C TRP A 54 -53.46 11.78 22.86
N LEU A 55 -54.66 12.32 23.10
CA LEU A 55 -54.86 13.73 23.44
C LEU A 55 -54.53 14.05 24.91
N PHE A 56 -54.67 13.09 25.83
CA PHE A 56 -54.30 13.23 27.25
C PHE A 56 -52.79 13.38 27.46
N TRP A 57 -51.98 12.72 26.62
CA TRP A 57 -50.51 12.71 26.76
C TRP A 57 -49.86 14.03 26.36
N ARG A 58 -50.60 14.92 25.67
CA ARG A 58 -50.13 16.27 25.32
C ARG A 58 -50.27 17.29 26.46
N ALA A 59 -51.00 16.96 27.53
CA ALA A 59 -51.33 17.87 28.63
C ALA A 59 -50.53 17.62 29.93
N ARG A 60 -49.78 16.50 30.03
CA ARG A 60 -48.91 16.20 31.17
C ARG A 60 -47.48 16.66 30.91
N ASN A 61 -46.82 17.15 31.96
CA ASN A 61 -45.44 17.55 31.88
C ASN A 61 -44.57 16.30 31.65
N ARG A 62 -44.12 16.10 30.40
CA ARG A 62 -43.45 14.86 29.94
C ARG A 62 -42.24 14.47 30.79
N PHE A 63 -41.51 15.45 31.33
CA PHE A 63 -40.37 15.24 32.21
C PHE A 63 -40.75 15.53 33.66
N SER A 64 -41.57 14.68 34.25
CA SER A 64 -42.01 14.79 35.65
C SER A 64 -41.96 13.46 36.39
N LEU A 65 -41.71 13.51 37.70
CA LEU A 65 -41.70 12.33 38.56
C LEU A 65 -43.09 11.66 38.63
N GLU A 66 -44.15 12.45 38.48
CA GLU A 66 -45.54 11.98 38.41
C GLU A 66 -45.80 11.12 37.18
N GLU A 67 -45.20 11.47 36.04
CA GLU A 67 -45.29 10.67 34.82
C GLU A 67 -44.52 9.36 34.97
N LEU A 68 -43.31 9.39 35.55
CA LEU A 68 -42.57 8.17 35.87
C LEU A 68 -43.37 7.22 36.78
N ARG A 69 -44.01 7.78 37.82
CA ARG A 69 -44.89 7.03 38.74
C ARG A 69 -46.05 6.39 37.99
N TYR A 70 -46.75 7.16 37.16
CA TYR A 70 -47.87 6.68 36.37
C TYR A 70 -47.45 5.54 35.43
N LEU A 71 -46.38 5.72 34.66
CA LEU A 71 -45.88 4.72 33.72
C LEU A 71 -45.46 3.43 34.44
N THR A 72 -44.80 3.55 35.59
CA THR A 72 -44.38 2.41 36.41
C THR A 72 -45.59 1.62 36.92
N ASP A 73 -46.59 2.31 37.48
CA ASP A 73 -47.83 1.68 37.97
C ASP A 73 -48.61 0.99 36.84
N GLN A 74 -48.67 1.58 35.65
CA GLN A 74 -49.32 0.94 34.50
C GLN A 74 -48.55 -0.29 34.03
N LEU A 75 -47.21 -0.21 33.96
CA LEU A 75 -46.37 -1.34 33.55
C LEU A 75 -46.51 -2.52 34.52
N GLN A 76 -46.56 -2.25 35.82
CA GLN A 76 -46.76 -3.26 36.88
C GLN A 76 -48.12 -3.98 36.77
N ARG A 77 -49.15 -3.33 36.23
CA ARG A 77 -50.48 -3.94 36.01
C ARG A 77 -50.54 -4.89 34.81
N VAL A 78 -49.52 -4.90 33.96
CA VAL A 78 -49.46 -5.79 32.80
C VAL A 78 -49.00 -7.18 33.23
N TYR A 79 -49.91 -8.16 33.30
CA TYR A 79 -49.56 -9.56 33.65
C TYR A 79 -49.20 -10.42 32.43
N VAL A 80 -49.73 -10.08 31.23
CA VAL A 80 -49.45 -10.77 29.96
C VAL A 80 -49.35 -9.71 28.87
N VAL A 81 -48.34 -9.84 28.00
CA VAL A 81 -48.16 -8.97 26.83
C VAL A 81 -48.72 -9.66 25.59
N ASN A 82 -49.61 -8.98 24.88
CA ASN A 82 -50.31 -9.48 23.70
C ASN A 82 -50.41 -8.39 22.61
N GLU A 83 -50.98 -8.73 21.46
CA GLU A 83 -51.09 -7.83 20.32
C GLU A 83 -51.87 -6.53 20.62
N ALA A 84 -52.79 -6.55 21.60
CA ALA A 84 -53.62 -5.40 21.93
C ALA A 84 -52.90 -4.38 22.83
N ASN A 85 -51.99 -4.82 23.70
CA ASN A 85 -51.28 -3.94 24.64
C ASN A 85 -49.80 -3.70 24.29
N LYS A 86 -49.26 -4.36 23.26
CA LYS A 86 -47.84 -4.27 22.88
C LYS A 86 -47.36 -2.83 22.65
N ASP A 87 -48.14 -2.00 21.97
CA ASP A 87 -47.70 -0.65 21.58
C ASP A 87 -47.65 0.28 22.79
N PHE A 88 -48.57 0.09 23.74
CA PHE A 88 -48.52 0.75 25.05
C PHE A 88 -47.26 0.34 25.83
N VAL A 89 -46.96 -0.96 25.92
CA VAL A 89 -45.78 -1.45 26.64
C VAL A 89 -44.48 -0.90 26.02
N ILE A 90 -44.37 -0.95 24.70
CA ILE A 90 -43.22 -0.40 23.94
C ILE A 90 -43.02 1.08 24.28
N GLU A 91 -44.08 1.88 24.23
CA GLU A 91 -44.00 3.31 24.50
C GLU A 91 -43.71 3.62 25.98
N ALA A 92 -44.26 2.83 26.91
CA ALA A 92 -43.96 2.96 28.32
C ALA A 92 -42.49 2.66 28.61
N LEU A 93 -41.92 1.59 28.05
CA LEU A 93 -40.49 1.27 28.17
C LEU A 93 -39.61 2.41 27.66
N ARG A 94 -39.92 2.93 26.47
CA ARG A 94 -39.19 4.06 25.86
C ARG A 94 -39.26 5.32 26.72
N SER A 95 -40.46 5.67 27.17
CA SER A 95 -40.70 6.88 27.98
C SER A 95 -40.01 6.80 29.34
N ILE A 96 -40.04 5.64 30.00
CA ILE A 96 -39.32 5.44 31.27
C ILE A 96 -37.81 5.64 31.06
N ALA A 97 -37.21 5.08 30.01
CA ALA A 97 -35.78 5.28 29.77
C ALA A 97 -35.41 6.72 29.43
N GLU A 98 -36.24 7.44 28.67
CA GLU A 98 -36.03 8.88 28.42
C GLU A 98 -36.08 9.69 29.72
N LEU A 99 -37.02 9.38 30.60
CA LEU A 99 -37.10 9.97 31.94
C LEU A 99 -35.89 9.63 32.79
N MET A 100 -35.32 8.43 32.66
CA MET A 100 -34.10 8.03 33.38
C MET A 100 -32.87 8.78 32.88
N ILE A 101 -32.73 8.94 31.56
CA ILE A 101 -31.62 9.72 30.99
C ILE A 101 -31.72 11.20 31.43
N TYR A 102 -32.93 11.74 31.43
CA TYR A 102 -33.19 13.10 31.92
C TYR A 102 -32.88 13.23 33.41
N GLY A 103 -33.43 12.34 34.23
CA GLY A 103 -33.28 12.34 35.69
C GLY A 103 -31.83 12.21 36.12
N ASP A 104 -31.07 11.30 35.50
CA ASP A 104 -29.64 11.10 35.75
C ASP A 104 -28.81 12.39 35.59
N GLN A 105 -29.23 13.27 34.67
CA GLN A 105 -28.50 14.49 34.34
C GLN A 105 -29.01 15.73 35.07
N HIS A 106 -30.27 15.74 35.52
CA HIS A 106 -30.95 16.97 35.96
C HIS A 106 -31.62 16.88 37.33
N ASP A 107 -32.10 15.70 37.74
CA ASP A 107 -32.85 15.54 38.99
C ASP A 107 -32.69 14.11 39.56
N PRO A 108 -31.87 13.92 40.62
CA PRO A 108 -31.63 12.62 41.25
C PRO A 108 -32.88 11.92 41.76
N SER A 109 -33.96 12.65 42.06
CA SER A 109 -35.20 12.07 42.62
C SER A 109 -35.87 11.05 41.69
N PHE A 110 -35.67 11.20 40.37
CA PHE A 110 -36.11 10.22 39.38
C PHE A 110 -35.40 8.89 39.55
N PHE A 111 -34.09 8.93 39.78
CA PHE A 111 -33.28 7.74 39.94
C PHE A 111 -33.49 7.09 41.31
N GLU A 112 -33.65 7.88 42.37
CA GLU A 112 -34.08 7.39 43.69
C GLU A 112 -35.38 6.60 43.59
N TYR A 113 -36.40 7.16 42.93
CA TYR A 113 -37.67 6.45 42.69
C TYR A 113 -37.49 5.18 41.85
N PHE A 114 -36.64 5.23 40.82
CA PHE A 114 -36.35 4.08 39.97
C PHE A 114 -35.73 2.92 40.76
N MET A 115 -34.83 3.22 41.70
CA MET A 115 -34.24 2.26 42.61
C MET A 115 -35.27 1.69 43.60
N GLU A 116 -36.04 2.58 44.25
CA GLU A 116 -37.07 2.20 45.22
C GLU A 116 -38.13 1.26 44.63
N LYS A 117 -38.52 1.49 43.38
CA LYS A 117 -39.53 0.68 42.67
C LYS A 117 -38.98 -0.49 41.88
N GLN A 118 -37.66 -0.73 41.92
CA GLN A 118 -37.01 -1.84 41.19
C GLN A 118 -37.43 -1.87 39.71
N ILE A 119 -37.44 -0.72 39.04
CA ILE A 119 -37.93 -0.60 37.66
C ILE A 119 -37.11 -1.46 36.68
N MET A 120 -35.81 -1.67 36.95
CA MET A 120 -34.99 -2.67 36.24
C MET A 120 -35.58 -4.09 36.31
N GLY A 121 -36.14 -4.46 37.47
CA GLY A 121 -36.81 -5.73 37.66
C GLY A 121 -38.12 -5.82 36.90
N GLU A 122 -38.83 -4.70 36.75
CA GLU A 122 -40.03 -4.61 35.90
C GLU A 122 -39.68 -4.80 34.42
N PHE A 123 -38.57 -4.24 33.93
CA PHE A 123 -38.08 -4.51 32.58
C PHE A 123 -37.78 -6.01 32.38
N ALA A 124 -37.05 -6.63 33.32
CA ALA A 124 -36.78 -8.06 33.28
C ALA A 124 -38.07 -8.91 33.33
N ARG A 125 -39.06 -8.51 34.14
CA ARG A 125 -40.37 -9.17 34.24
C ARG A 125 -41.12 -9.08 32.91
N ILE A 126 -41.21 -7.90 32.31
CA ILE A 126 -41.87 -7.67 31.01
C ILE A 126 -41.23 -8.54 29.94
N LEU A 127 -39.91 -8.64 29.91
CA LEU A 127 -39.19 -9.51 28.97
C LEU A 127 -39.53 -10.99 29.16
N ARG A 128 -39.76 -11.45 30.41
CA ARG A 128 -40.16 -12.83 30.71
C ARG A 128 -41.60 -13.15 30.31
N ILE A 129 -42.52 -12.21 30.51
CA ILE A 129 -43.95 -12.42 30.23
C ILE A 129 -44.33 -12.11 28.78
N SER A 130 -43.46 -11.41 28.04
CA SER A 130 -43.65 -11.14 26.62
C SER A 130 -43.10 -12.28 25.77
N LYS A 131 -43.92 -12.75 24.82
CA LYS A 131 -43.49 -13.63 23.73
C LYS A 131 -43.36 -12.90 22.40
N LEU A 132 -43.61 -11.58 22.38
CA LEU A 132 -43.64 -10.77 21.18
C LEU A 132 -42.25 -10.18 20.90
N PRO A 133 -41.61 -10.49 19.75
CA PRO A 133 -40.26 -10.01 19.44
C PRO A 133 -40.12 -8.49 19.46
N ARG A 134 -41.17 -7.77 19.04
CA ARG A 134 -41.18 -6.29 18.99
C ARG A 134 -40.95 -5.65 20.36
N VAL A 135 -41.44 -6.29 21.42
CA VAL A 135 -41.28 -5.80 22.80
C VAL A 135 -39.87 -6.08 23.29
N SER A 136 -39.34 -7.27 23.02
CA SER A 136 -37.94 -7.63 23.32
C SER A 136 -36.95 -6.72 22.60
N LEU A 137 -37.24 -6.40 21.33
CA LEU A 137 -36.47 -5.48 20.48
C LEU A 137 -36.46 -4.07 21.05
N GLN A 138 -37.65 -3.54 21.37
CA GLN A 138 -37.73 -2.24 22.02
C GLN A 138 -36.97 -2.24 23.34
N LEU A 139 -37.10 -3.28 24.16
CA LEU A 139 -36.45 -3.34 25.46
C LEU A 139 -34.92 -3.32 25.32
N LEU A 140 -34.34 -4.11 24.41
CA LEU A 140 -32.90 -4.10 24.16
C LEU A 140 -32.42 -2.72 23.66
N GLN A 141 -33.12 -2.13 22.70
CA GLN A 141 -32.80 -0.81 22.18
C GLN A 141 -32.86 0.25 23.29
N THR A 142 -33.96 0.28 24.04
CA THR A 142 -34.21 1.18 25.16
C THR A 142 -33.12 1.04 26.22
N MET A 143 -32.77 -0.19 26.60
CA MET A 143 -31.72 -0.47 27.59
C MET A 143 -30.34 -0.03 27.10
N GLY A 144 -30.01 -0.30 25.83
CA GLY A 144 -28.75 0.13 25.23
C GLY A 144 -28.60 1.65 25.23
N ILE A 145 -29.64 2.38 24.79
CA ILE A 145 -29.66 3.85 24.77
C ILE A 145 -29.56 4.41 26.20
N MET A 146 -30.31 3.85 27.15
CA MET A 146 -30.27 4.28 28.55
C MET A 146 -28.86 4.14 29.11
N ILE A 147 -28.28 2.93 29.08
CA ILE A 147 -26.95 2.65 29.64
C ILE A 147 -25.88 3.53 28.99
N GLN A 148 -25.91 3.69 27.66
CA GLN A 148 -24.94 4.52 26.94
C GLN A 148 -24.93 5.98 27.45
N ASN A 149 -26.11 6.52 27.78
CA ASN A 149 -26.30 7.93 28.12
C ASN A 149 -26.23 8.27 29.61
N LEU A 150 -26.20 7.27 30.51
CA LEU A 150 -25.99 7.51 31.94
C LEU A 150 -24.57 8.05 32.20
N ARG A 151 -24.50 9.09 33.02
CA ARG A 151 -23.26 9.79 33.40
C ARG A 151 -22.97 9.69 34.88
N ASN A 152 -23.99 9.58 35.73
CA ASN A 152 -23.80 9.47 37.17
C ASN A 152 -23.26 8.07 37.54
N GLU A 153 -22.17 8.04 38.32
CA GLU A 153 -21.57 6.78 38.78
C GLU A 153 -22.53 5.97 39.65
N HIS A 154 -23.32 6.63 40.52
CA HIS A 154 -24.30 5.94 41.36
C HIS A 154 -25.35 5.21 40.54
N SER A 155 -25.77 5.82 39.42
CA SER A 155 -26.73 5.21 38.51
C SER A 155 -26.15 3.97 37.82
N ILE A 156 -24.91 4.07 37.36
CA ILE A 156 -24.18 2.95 36.74
C ILE A 156 -23.98 1.83 37.75
N TYR A 157 -23.55 2.14 38.98
CA TYR A 157 -23.37 1.14 40.04
C TYR A 157 -24.68 0.42 40.38
N TYR A 158 -25.80 1.14 40.51
CA TYR A 158 -27.09 0.48 40.76
C TYR A 158 -27.47 -0.47 39.62
N ILE A 159 -27.35 -0.03 38.37
CA ILE A 159 -27.75 -0.85 37.22
C ILE A 159 -26.86 -2.11 37.12
N PHE A 160 -25.55 -1.98 37.33
CA PHE A 160 -24.62 -3.11 37.20
C PHE A 160 -24.60 -4.04 38.42
N SER A 161 -24.83 -3.51 39.62
CA SER A 161 -24.92 -4.33 40.85
C SER A 161 -26.16 -5.22 40.90
N ASN A 162 -27.13 -4.98 40.03
CA ASN A 162 -28.35 -5.77 39.97
C ASN A 162 -28.20 -6.95 39.00
N GLU A 163 -28.55 -8.16 39.46
CA GLU A 163 -28.57 -9.39 38.65
C GLU A 163 -29.49 -9.29 37.41
N HIS A 164 -30.35 -8.27 37.33
CA HIS A 164 -31.16 -7.98 36.14
C HIS A 164 -30.33 -7.73 34.88
N ILE A 165 -29.17 -7.06 34.95
CA ILE A 165 -28.32 -6.87 33.77
C ILE A 165 -27.75 -8.20 33.29
N ASN A 166 -27.22 -9.03 34.19
CA ASN A 166 -26.73 -10.36 33.85
C ASN A 166 -27.86 -11.25 33.28
N PHE A 167 -29.09 -11.11 33.78
CA PHE A 167 -30.26 -11.75 33.19
C PHE A 167 -30.55 -11.26 31.76
N LEU A 168 -30.51 -9.95 31.50
CA LEU A 168 -30.72 -9.40 30.15
C LEU A 168 -29.62 -9.84 29.18
N ILE A 169 -28.36 -9.88 29.62
CA ILE A 169 -27.23 -10.35 28.81
C ILE A 169 -27.44 -11.82 28.41
N THR A 170 -27.82 -12.68 29.36
CA THR A 170 -27.96 -14.13 29.15
C THR A 170 -29.33 -14.56 28.63
N TYR A 171 -30.24 -13.62 28.37
CA TYR A 171 -31.58 -13.94 27.89
C TYR A 171 -31.52 -14.55 26.49
N PRO A 172 -32.25 -15.65 26.21
CA PRO A 172 -32.20 -16.35 24.93
C PRO A 172 -33.03 -15.62 23.86
N PHE A 173 -32.49 -14.53 23.31
CA PHE A 173 -33.11 -13.79 22.21
C PHE A 173 -33.12 -14.59 20.90
N ASP A 174 -34.13 -14.35 20.07
CA ASP A 174 -34.27 -14.98 18.75
C ASP A 174 -33.50 -14.18 17.69
N PHE A 175 -32.24 -14.55 17.45
CA PHE A 175 -31.37 -13.90 16.47
C PHE A 175 -31.68 -14.26 15.01
N ARG A 176 -32.72 -15.05 14.73
CA ARG A 176 -33.24 -15.20 13.35
C ARG A 176 -33.85 -13.90 12.83
N ILE A 177 -34.19 -12.99 13.75
CA ILE A 177 -34.65 -11.64 13.44
C ILE A 177 -33.42 -10.74 13.37
N ASP A 178 -33.06 -10.30 12.17
CA ASP A 178 -31.79 -9.59 11.91
C ASP A 178 -31.59 -8.35 12.81
N GLU A 179 -32.64 -7.53 12.96
CA GLU A 179 -32.61 -6.35 13.84
C GLU A 179 -32.32 -6.71 15.31
N MET A 180 -32.78 -7.88 15.79
CA MET A 180 -32.61 -8.33 17.18
C MET A 180 -31.13 -8.46 17.55
N LEU A 181 -30.33 -9.06 16.66
CA LEU A 181 -28.90 -9.24 16.87
C LEU A 181 -28.19 -7.88 16.91
N SER A 182 -28.51 -6.98 15.97
CA SER A 182 -27.90 -5.64 15.93
C SER A 182 -28.12 -4.83 17.22
N TYR A 183 -29.34 -4.87 17.78
CA TYR A 183 -29.65 -4.21 19.04
C TYR A 183 -29.02 -4.91 20.24
N TYR A 184 -28.95 -6.23 20.23
CA TYR A 184 -28.27 -6.99 21.28
C TYR A 184 -26.78 -6.67 21.34
N ILE A 185 -26.08 -6.68 20.20
CA ILE A 185 -24.66 -6.30 20.10
C ILE A 185 -24.45 -4.84 20.53
N SER A 186 -25.34 -3.93 20.14
CA SER A 186 -25.29 -2.53 20.57
C SER A 186 -25.49 -2.39 22.08
N PHE A 187 -26.38 -3.17 22.68
CA PHE A 187 -26.60 -3.24 24.12
C PHE A 187 -25.37 -3.76 24.87
N LEU A 188 -24.77 -4.87 24.44
CA LEU A 188 -23.53 -5.38 25.04
C LEU A 188 -22.40 -4.36 24.94
N ARG A 189 -22.26 -3.70 23.77
CA ARG A 189 -21.27 -2.64 23.57
C ARG A 189 -21.51 -1.45 24.51
N ALA A 190 -22.77 -1.03 24.71
CA ALA A 190 -23.12 0.04 25.65
C ALA A 190 -22.70 -0.27 27.08
N ILE A 191 -22.90 -1.52 27.54
CA ILE A 191 -22.42 -1.99 28.85
C ILE A 191 -20.89 -1.95 28.91
N SER A 192 -20.22 -2.49 27.90
CA SER A 192 -18.75 -2.53 27.85
C SER A 192 -18.11 -1.14 27.93
N GLY A 193 -18.76 -0.13 27.35
CA GLY A 193 -18.27 1.25 27.37
C GLY A 193 -18.35 1.94 28.74
N LYS A 194 -18.96 1.30 29.74
CA LYS A 194 -19.02 1.78 31.14
C LYS A 194 -18.11 0.97 32.07
N LEU A 195 -17.32 0.04 31.54
CA LEU A 195 -16.37 -0.74 32.33
C LEU A 195 -15.19 0.13 32.78
N ASN A 196 -14.88 0.04 34.06
CA ASN A 196 -13.69 0.57 34.69
C ASN A 196 -13.35 -0.29 35.92
N LYS A 197 -12.28 0.06 36.64
CA LYS A 197 -11.81 -0.70 37.82
C LYS A 197 -12.87 -0.86 38.92
N ASN A 198 -13.83 0.05 39.00
CA ASN A 198 -14.87 0.05 40.03
C ASN A 198 -16.16 -0.64 39.57
N THR A 199 -16.43 -0.69 38.27
CA THR A 199 -17.70 -1.21 37.72
C THR A 199 -17.61 -2.66 37.24
N ILE A 200 -16.42 -3.14 36.85
CA ILE A 200 -16.27 -4.50 36.30
C ILE A 200 -16.60 -5.58 37.32
N SER A 201 -16.24 -5.36 38.59
CA SER A 201 -16.48 -6.28 39.71
C SER A 201 -17.97 -6.50 39.96
N LEU A 202 -18.83 -5.57 39.55
CA LEU A 202 -20.28 -5.66 39.69
C LEU A 202 -20.94 -6.61 38.67
N LEU A 203 -20.27 -6.87 37.54
CA LEU A 203 -20.80 -7.71 36.46
C LEU A 203 -20.26 -9.14 36.50
N VAL A 204 -19.34 -9.45 37.41
CA VAL A 204 -18.71 -10.76 37.56
C VAL A 204 -19.20 -11.47 38.82
N LYS A 205 -19.24 -12.80 38.78
CA LYS A 205 -19.46 -13.63 39.98
C LYS A 205 -18.14 -14.22 40.43
N THR A 206 -17.72 -13.89 41.64
CA THR A 206 -16.46 -14.38 42.23
C THR A 206 -16.73 -15.49 43.24
N LYS A 207 -15.78 -16.44 43.34
CA LYS A 207 -15.71 -17.46 44.39
C LYS A 207 -14.26 -17.61 44.80
N ASN A 208 -13.95 -17.41 46.08
CA ASN A 208 -12.57 -17.39 46.59
C ASN A 208 -11.67 -16.40 45.83
N ASP A 209 -12.17 -15.18 45.59
CA ASP A 209 -11.48 -14.12 44.84
C ASP A 209 -11.14 -14.45 43.37
N GLU A 210 -11.66 -15.57 42.86
CA GLU A 210 -11.56 -15.97 41.46
C GLU A 210 -12.88 -15.70 40.73
N VAL A 211 -12.82 -15.12 39.54
CA VAL A 211 -14.01 -14.94 38.70
C VAL A 211 -14.44 -16.30 38.15
N THR A 212 -15.71 -16.66 38.37
CA THR A 212 -16.32 -17.92 37.91
C THR A 212 -17.31 -17.71 36.77
N SER A 213 -17.86 -16.50 36.64
CA SER A 213 -18.81 -16.15 35.59
C SER A 213 -18.66 -14.69 35.22
N PHE A 214 -18.53 -14.42 33.93
CA PHE A 214 -18.56 -13.07 33.36
C PHE A 214 -19.42 -13.07 32.09
N PRO A 215 -20.75 -12.93 32.22
CA PRO A 215 -21.67 -13.13 31.10
C PRO A 215 -21.43 -12.19 29.93
N LEU A 216 -21.09 -10.92 30.19
CA LEU A 216 -20.85 -9.92 29.16
C LEU A 216 -19.76 -10.37 28.17
N TYR A 217 -18.66 -10.92 28.68
CA TYR A 217 -17.54 -11.39 27.87
C TYR A 217 -17.89 -12.68 27.13
N VAL A 218 -18.44 -13.67 27.85
CA VAL A 218 -18.76 -14.99 27.29
C VAL A 218 -19.83 -14.91 26.20
N GLU A 219 -20.89 -14.12 26.38
CA GLU A 219 -21.93 -13.95 25.38
C GLU A 219 -21.42 -13.18 24.15
N ALA A 220 -20.54 -12.19 24.34
CA ALA A 220 -19.95 -11.43 23.25
C ALA A 220 -19.08 -12.32 22.33
N LEU A 221 -18.27 -13.22 22.90
CA LEU A 221 -17.37 -14.09 22.13
C LEU A 221 -18.10 -15.04 21.17
N LYS A 222 -19.38 -15.38 21.42
CA LYS A 222 -20.19 -16.19 20.50
C LYS A 222 -20.33 -15.57 19.11
N PHE A 223 -20.14 -14.25 18.99
CA PHE A 223 -20.29 -13.49 17.76
C PHE A 223 -18.95 -12.99 17.18
N ALA A 224 -17.82 -13.43 17.74
CA ALA A 224 -16.50 -12.93 17.31
C ALA A 224 -16.16 -13.26 15.84
N PHE A 225 -16.76 -14.34 15.31
CA PHE A 225 -16.59 -14.81 13.92
C PHE A 225 -17.82 -14.59 13.04
N HIS A 226 -18.67 -13.62 13.38
CA HIS A 226 -19.88 -13.33 12.59
C HIS A 226 -19.53 -12.80 11.18
N GLU A 227 -20.35 -13.09 10.17
CA GLU A 227 -20.11 -12.69 8.76
C GLU A 227 -20.16 -11.16 8.55
N ASP A 228 -21.02 -10.46 9.29
CA ASP A 228 -21.07 -8.99 9.30
C ASP A 228 -19.84 -8.38 10.01
N SER A 229 -19.06 -7.59 9.26
CA SER A 229 -17.88 -6.88 9.77
C SER A 229 -18.20 -5.89 10.89
N MET A 230 -19.37 -5.24 10.87
CA MET A 230 -19.77 -4.29 11.92
C MET A 230 -19.99 -4.99 13.26
N ILE A 231 -20.54 -6.20 13.25
CA ILE A 231 -20.68 -7.03 14.45
C ILE A 231 -19.30 -7.42 14.97
N ARG A 232 -18.39 -7.90 14.10
CA ARG A 232 -17.00 -8.21 14.51
C ARG A 232 -16.29 -7.00 15.13
N VAL A 233 -16.42 -5.81 14.54
CA VAL A 233 -15.85 -4.56 15.07
C VAL A 233 -16.43 -4.21 16.45
N ALA A 234 -17.73 -4.38 16.64
CA ALA A 234 -18.38 -4.14 17.94
C ALA A 234 -17.90 -5.13 19.02
N ILE A 235 -17.76 -6.42 18.69
CA ILE A 235 -17.22 -7.44 19.60
C ILE A 235 -15.75 -7.15 19.92
N ARG A 236 -14.93 -6.82 18.92
CA ARG A 236 -13.52 -6.41 19.13
C ARG A 236 -13.43 -5.23 20.08
N THR A 237 -14.25 -4.19 19.87
CA THR A 237 -14.34 -3.03 20.78
C THR A 237 -14.72 -3.44 22.22
N LEU A 238 -15.70 -4.32 22.37
CA LEU A 238 -16.14 -4.83 23.68
C LEU A 238 -15.02 -5.59 24.39
N THR A 239 -14.35 -6.51 23.68
CA THR A 239 -13.23 -7.28 24.27
C THR A 239 -12.07 -6.37 24.69
N LEU A 240 -11.73 -5.35 23.88
CA LEU A 240 -10.72 -4.37 24.26
C LEU A 240 -11.11 -3.55 25.49
N ASN A 241 -12.38 -3.15 25.62
CA ASN A 241 -12.87 -2.47 26.82
C ASN A 241 -12.71 -3.34 28.07
N VAL A 242 -12.90 -4.66 27.95
CA VAL A 242 -12.63 -5.62 29.04
C VAL A 242 -11.14 -5.66 29.38
N TYR A 243 -10.27 -5.82 28.39
CA TYR A 243 -8.82 -5.97 28.61
C TYR A 243 -8.18 -4.70 29.19
N HIS A 244 -8.62 -3.52 28.76
CA HIS A 244 -8.06 -2.24 29.21
C HIS A 244 -8.44 -1.84 30.65
N VAL A 245 -9.36 -2.56 31.31
CA VAL A 245 -9.72 -2.26 32.70
C VAL A 245 -8.56 -2.56 33.66
N GLY A 246 -7.77 -3.60 33.36
CA GLY A 246 -6.62 -4.01 34.17
C GLY A 246 -6.98 -4.60 35.52
N ASP A 247 -8.11 -5.30 35.62
CA ASP A 247 -8.49 -6.07 36.81
C ASP A 247 -7.85 -7.47 36.78
N GLU A 248 -7.09 -7.82 37.81
CA GLU A 248 -6.28 -9.06 37.81
C GLU A 248 -7.13 -10.34 37.82
N SER A 249 -8.28 -10.31 38.50
CA SER A 249 -9.18 -11.48 38.58
C SER A 249 -9.87 -11.75 37.24
N VAL A 250 -10.22 -10.68 36.52
CA VAL A 250 -10.78 -10.77 35.16
C VAL A 250 -9.70 -11.16 34.15
N ASN A 251 -8.48 -10.62 34.28
CA ASN A 251 -7.35 -10.99 33.42
C ASN A 251 -7.08 -12.50 33.51
N ARG A 252 -7.05 -13.06 34.73
CA ARG A 252 -6.89 -14.51 34.94
C ARG A 252 -8.05 -15.31 34.34
N PHE A 253 -9.27 -14.79 34.43
CA PHE A 253 -10.45 -15.43 33.86
C PHE A 253 -10.41 -15.51 32.33
N VAL A 254 -10.09 -14.41 31.64
CA VAL A 254 -10.03 -14.39 30.16
C VAL A 254 -8.87 -15.22 29.61
N SER A 255 -7.81 -15.40 30.40
CA SER A 255 -6.66 -16.24 30.06
C SER A 255 -6.86 -17.74 30.32
N ARG A 256 -8.00 -18.15 30.91
CA ARG A 256 -8.25 -19.54 31.30
C ARG A 256 -8.95 -20.32 30.20
N VAL A 257 -8.59 -21.60 30.04
CA VAL A 257 -9.32 -22.56 29.19
C VAL A 257 -10.78 -22.73 29.69
N PRO A 258 -11.79 -22.71 28.80
CA PRO A 258 -11.70 -22.67 27.32
C PRO A 258 -11.71 -21.27 26.70
N LEU A 259 -11.75 -20.18 27.47
CA LEU A 259 -11.84 -18.82 26.93
C LEU A 259 -10.57 -18.40 26.20
N SER A 260 -9.41 -18.89 26.63
CA SER A 260 -8.13 -18.69 25.94
C SER A 260 -8.11 -19.25 24.51
N ASP A 261 -8.96 -20.25 24.20
CA ASP A 261 -9.00 -20.89 22.88
C ASP A 261 -9.41 -19.88 21.79
N TYR A 262 -10.17 -18.84 22.17
CA TYR A 262 -10.52 -17.71 21.31
C TYR A 262 -9.31 -17.10 20.58
N PHE A 263 -8.17 -16.96 21.25
CA PHE A 263 -6.97 -16.35 20.66
C PHE A 263 -6.32 -17.24 19.61
N SER A 264 -6.40 -18.56 19.76
CA SER A 264 -6.00 -19.50 18.71
C SER A 264 -6.99 -19.44 17.54
N ASP A 265 -8.29 -19.52 17.83
CA ASP A 265 -9.36 -19.54 16.82
C ASP A 265 -9.34 -18.28 15.94
N ILE A 266 -9.09 -17.10 16.52
CA ILE A 266 -9.04 -15.86 15.76
C ILE A 266 -7.81 -15.75 14.86
N VAL A 267 -6.68 -16.32 15.27
CA VAL A 267 -5.48 -16.37 14.42
C VAL A 267 -5.67 -17.38 13.30
N GLN A 268 -6.33 -18.52 13.54
CA GLN A 268 -6.70 -19.47 12.49
C GLN A 268 -7.70 -18.87 11.49
N HIS A 269 -8.70 -18.14 11.97
CA HIS A 269 -9.62 -17.40 11.10
C HIS A 269 -8.87 -16.36 10.25
N PHE A 270 -7.93 -15.63 10.86
CA PHE A 270 -7.09 -14.67 10.14
C PHE A 270 -6.19 -15.34 9.09
N GLN A 271 -5.64 -16.52 9.37
CA GLN A 271 -4.89 -17.31 8.38
C GLN A 271 -5.74 -17.59 7.12
N LYS A 272 -7.02 -17.95 7.31
CA LYS A 272 -7.96 -18.13 6.20
C LYS A 272 -8.16 -16.83 5.41
N GLN A 273 -8.30 -15.69 6.10
CA GLN A 273 -8.40 -14.38 5.45
C GLN A 273 -7.16 -14.04 4.61
N CYS A 274 -5.96 -14.37 5.10
CA CYS A 274 -4.71 -14.19 4.33
C CYS A 274 -4.70 -15.04 3.04
N ILE A 275 -5.15 -16.28 3.12
CA ILE A 275 -5.25 -17.19 1.95
C ILE A 275 -6.31 -16.69 0.97
N ASP A 276 -7.44 -16.19 1.46
CA ASP A 276 -8.51 -15.67 0.59
C ASP A 276 -8.08 -14.35 -0.10
N LEU A 277 -7.26 -13.51 0.55
CA LEU A 277 -6.60 -12.37 -0.09
C LEU A 277 -5.71 -12.83 -1.26
N ASP A 278 -4.89 -13.86 -1.07
CA ASP A 278 -4.01 -14.37 -2.13
C ASP A 278 -4.81 -14.84 -3.37
N LYS A 279 -5.93 -15.55 -3.14
CA LYS A 279 -6.85 -15.97 -4.20
C LYS A 279 -7.42 -14.76 -4.93
N LEU A 280 -7.86 -13.72 -4.22
CA LEU A 280 -8.41 -12.49 -4.82
C LEU A 280 -7.36 -11.77 -5.68
N VAL A 281 -6.11 -11.69 -5.21
CA VAL A 281 -4.99 -11.09 -5.96
C VAL A 281 -4.69 -11.91 -7.22
N ALA A 282 -4.64 -13.24 -7.12
CA ALA A 282 -4.41 -14.13 -8.25
C ALA A 282 -5.54 -14.05 -9.30
N HIS A 283 -6.80 -13.94 -8.87
CA HIS A 283 -7.94 -13.74 -9.77
C HIS A 283 -7.91 -12.37 -10.46
N SER A 284 -7.50 -11.32 -9.76
CA SER A 284 -7.40 -9.96 -10.30
C SER A 284 -6.32 -9.86 -11.39
N SER A 285 -5.18 -10.53 -11.20
CA SER A 285 -4.09 -10.57 -12.18
C SER A 285 -4.49 -11.26 -13.50
N ARG A 286 -5.36 -12.28 -13.45
CA ARG A 286 -5.82 -13.01 -14.64
C ARG A 286 -6.89 -12.28 -15.46
N ASN A 287 -7.66 -11.38 -14.84
CA ASN A 287 -8.85 -10.76 -15.42
C ASN A 287 -8.71 -9.23 -15.58
N ALA A 288 -7.61 -8.75 -16.17
CA ALA A 288 -7.26 -7.33 -16.35
C ALA A 288 -8.30 -6.46 -17.13
N ASN A 289 -9.35 -7.08 -17.68
CA ASN A 289 -10.39 -6.39 -18.47
C ASN A 289 -11.70 -6.12 -17.70
N SER A 290 -11.79 -6.45 -16.41
CA SER A 290 -12.98 -6.18 -15.59
C SER A 290 -12.69 -5.08 -14.56
N SER A 291 -13.62 -4.13 -14.39
CA SER A 291 -13.46 -2.95 -13.51
C SER A 291 -13.81 -3.19 -12.04
N LEU A 292 -14.13 -4.44 -11.68
CA LEU A 292 -14.59 -4.89 -10.35
C LEU A 292 -13.53 -5.56 -9.43
N PRO A 293 -12.37 -6.10 -9.89
CA PRO A 293 -11.45 -6.84 -9.00
C PRO A 293 -10.69 -5.97 -7.99
N LEU A 294 -10.37 -4.72 -8.33
CA LEU A 294 -9.44 -3.92 -7.52
C LEU A 294 -10.06 -3.46 -6.19
N SER A 295 -11.32 -3.02 -6.19
CA SER A 295 -11.99 -2.59 -4.95
C SER A 295 -12.14 -3.75 -3.96
N SER A 296 -12.38 -4.97 -4.45
CA SER A 296 -12.46 -6.17 -3.59
C SER A 296 -11.12 -6.51 -2.94
N VAL A 297 -10.00 -6.31 -3.63
CA VAL A 297 -8.65 -6.51 -3.06
C VAL A 297 -8.35 -5.42 -2.03
N GLU A 298 -8.70 -4.16 -2.31
CA GLU A 298 -8.56 -3.06 -1.36
C GLU A 298 -9.38 -3.28 -0.09
N ASP A 299 -10.63 -3.72 -0.20
CA ASP A 299 -11.49 -4.05 0.94
C ASP A 299 -10.90 -5.21 1.77
N ALA A 300 -10.34 -6.23 1.11
CA ALA A 300 -9.67 -7.33 1.80
C ALA A 300 -8.39 -6.88 2.53
N ILE A 301 -7.60 -6.00 1.92
CA ILE A 301 -6.42 -5.37 2.54
C ILE A 301 -6.82 -4.62 3.81
N VAL A 302 -7.89 -3.81 3.76
CA VAL A 302 -8.38 -3.07 4.93
C VAL A 302 -8.78 -4.04 6.05
N GLN A 303 -9.48 -5.14 5.73
CA GLN A 303 -9.87 -6.14 6.73
C GLN A 303 -8.67 -6.85 7.38
N ILE A 304 -7.61 -7.12 6.60
CA ILE A 304 -6.36 -7.68 7.12
C ILE A 304 -5.69 -6.70 8.08
N GLU A 305 -5.55 -5.43 7.68
CA GLU A 305 -4.95 -4.38 8.51
C GLU A 305 -5.75 -4.16 9.81
N ASP A 306 -7.08 -4.05 9.74
CA ASP A 306 -7.97 -3.90 10.90
C ASP A 306 -7.83 -5.05 11.90
N THR A 307 -7.64 -6.27 11.40
CA THR A 307 -7.45 -7.45 12.26
C THR A 307 -6.07 -7.45 12.92
N LEU A 308 -5.02 -7.05 12.20
CA LEU A 308 -3.68 -6.89 12.77
C LEU A 308 -3.64 -5.75 13.80
N TYR A 309 -4.34 -4.63 13.57
CA TYR A 309 -4.47 -3.56 14.57
C TYR A 309 -5.18 -4.05 15.82
N TYR A 310 -6.25 -4.84 15.69
CA TYR A 310 -6.90 -5.47 16.84
C TYR A 310 -5.93 -6.37 17.62
N PHE A 311 -5.15 -7.21 16.96
CA PHE A 311 -4.11 -8.02 17.63
C PHE A 311 -3.08 -7.15 18.33
N SER A 312 -2.63 -6.07 17.70
CA SER A 312 -1.69 -5.11 18.31
C SER A 312 -2.27 -4.48 19.57
N ASP A 313 -3.55 -4.11 19.55
CA ASP A 313 -4.24 -3.51 20.71
C ASP A 313 -4.41 -4.53 21.85
N VAL A 314 -4.74 -5.79 21.54
CA VAL A 314 -4.81 -6.87 22.52
C VAL A 314 -3.45 -7.10 23.18
N MET A 315 -2.37 -7.17 22.40
CA MET A 315 -1.01 -7.30 22.94
C MET A 315 -0.60 -6.08 23.78
N SER A 316 -1.11 -4.89 23.46
CA SER A 316 -0.83 -3.65 24.18
C SER A 316 -1.71 -3.45 25.43
N SER A 317 -2.60 -4.39 25.75
CA SER A 317 -3.53 -4.28 26.88
C SER A 317 -2.87 -4.36 28.26
N GLY A 318 -1.60 -4.76 28.33
CA GLY A 318 -0.86 -4.93 29.57
C GLY A 318 -1.11 -6.28 30.28
N ILE A 319 -1.72 -7.25 29.58
CA ILE A 319 -1.97 -8.61 30.08
C ILE A 319 -0.96 -9.58 29.43
N PRO A 320 0.07 -10.06 30.17
CA PRO A 320 1.17 -10.84 29.60
C PRO A 320 0.72 -12.15 28.93
N ASP A 321 -0.30 -12.81 29.47
CA ASP A 321 -0.82 -14.06 28.89
C ASP A 321 -1.45 -13.81 27.52
N LEU A 322 -2.17 -12.70 27.33
CA LEU A 322 -2.81 -12.38 26.05
C LEU A 322 -1.76 -12.02 24.99
N GLU A 323 -0.76 -11.24 25.37
CA GLU A 323 0.39 -10.95 24.53
C GLU A 323 1.07 -12.24 24.08
N ARG A 324 1.31 -13.16 25.02
CA ARG A 324 1.89 -14.46 24.75
C ARG A 324 1.03 -15.30 23.81
N PHE A 325 -0.28 -15.41 24.05
CA PHE A 325 -1.18 -16.21 23.20
C PHE A 325 -1.21 -15.69 21.76
N ILE A 326 -1.38 -14.39 21.55
CA ILE A 326 -1.39 -13.81 20.21
C ILE A 326 -0.02 -13.98 19.54
N THR A 327 1.07 -13.68 20.25
CA THR A 327 2.43 -13.76 19.70
C THR A 327 2.78 -15.19 19.27
N GLU A 328 2.55 -16.17 20.14
CA GLU A 328 2.84 -17.58 19.86
C GLU A 328 2.00 -18.11 18.69
N ASN A 329 0.70 -17.80 18.65
CA ASN A 329 -0.17 -18.25 17.57
C ASN A 329 0.19 -17.60 16.23
N ILE A 330 0.47 -16.28 16.19
CA ILE A 330 0.88 -15.59 14.95
C ILE A 330 2.19 -16.17 14.44
N LEU A 331 3.20 -16.34 15.30
CA LEU A 331 4.48 -16.91 14.91
C LEU A 331 4.32 -18.34 14.37
N GLN A 332 3.63 -19.21 15.11
CA GLN A 332 3.50 -20.63 14.73
C GLN A 332 2.56 -20.88 13.56
N VAL A 333 1.38 -20.24 13.52
CA VAL A 333 0.33 -20.51 12.52
C VAL A 333 0.59 -19.72 11.24
N LEU A 334 1.02 -18.45 11.35
CA LEU A 334 1.24 -17.59 10.18
C LEU A 334 2.70 -17.61 9.77
N VAL A 335 3.61 -17.08 10.60
CA VAL A 335 4.98 -16.81 10.16
C VAL A 335 5.70 -18.10 9.75
N PHE A 336 5.75 -19.10 10.63
CA PHE A 336 6.55 -20.31 10.42
C PHE A 336 5.87 -21.33 9.51
N ARG A 337 4.53 -21.47 9.57
CA ARG A 337 3.80 -22.47 8.79
C ARG A 337 3.27 -21.97 7.44
N LEU A 338 3.06 -20.67 7.27
CA LEU A 338 2.49 -20.09 6.05
C LEU A 338 3.49 -19.19 5.32
N LEU A 339 4.00 -18.16 5.98
CA LEU A 339 4.72 -17.06 5.32
C LEU A 339 6.15 -17.45 4.92
N LEU A 340 6.95 -18.01 5.84
CA LEU A 340 8.35 -18.38 5.56
C LEU A 340 8.47 -19.49 4.50
N PRO A 341 7.71 -20.61 4.55
CA PRO A 341 7.77 -21.64 3.50
C PRO A 341 7.42 -21.09 2.12
N SER A 342 6.45 -20.17 2.06
CA SER A 342 6.05 -19.50 0.81
C SER A 342 7.18 -18.66 0.20
N LEU A 343 8.03 -18.02 1.01
CA LEU A 343 9.21 -17.30 0.50
C LEU A 343 10.21 -18.22 -0.19
N LEU A 344 10.33 -19.46 0.31
CA LEU A 344 11.20 -20.52 -0.20
C LEU A 344 10.60 -21.31 -1.36
N ARG A 345 9.38 -20.97 -1.81
CA ARG A 345 8.59 -21.74 -2.79
C ARG A 345 8.42 -23.22 -2.43
N GLN A 346 8.37 -23.52 -1.14
CA GLN A 346 8.05 -24.87 -0.68
C GLN A 346 6.57 -25.11 -0.82
N SER A 347 6.20 -26.21 -1.50
CA SER A 347 4.80 -26.61 -1.60
C SER A 347 4.36 -27.20 -0.26
N THR A 348 3.45 -26.50 0.40
CA THR A 348 2.74 -26.93 1.60
C THR A 348 1.26 -27.12 1.27
N ASP A 349 0.49 -27.77 2.16
CA ASP A 349 -0.96 -27.90 1.96
C ASP A 349 -1.70 -26.53 1.99
N LEU A 350 -1.01 -25.47 2.43
CA LEU A 350 -1.53 -24.10 2.61
C LEU A 350 -0.63 -23.10 1.86
N ASP A 351 -0.62 -23.13 0.54
CA ASP A 351 0.25 -22.25 -0.23
C ASP A 351 -0.39 -20.88 -0.49
N ILE A 352 0.36 -19.81 -0.20
CA ILE A 352 0.11 -18.45 -0.69
C ILE A 352 1.25 -18.02 -1.62
N SER A 353 1.01 -17.04 -2.48
CA SER A 353 2.09 -16.51 -3.33
C SER A 353 3.20 -15.83 -2.51
N VAL A 354 4.42 -15.85 -3.08
CA VAL A 354 5.59 -15.15 -2.52
C VAL A 354 5.27 -13.67 -2.26
N ASN A 355 4.54 -13.03 -3.17
CA ASN A 355 4.19 -11.61 -3.11
C ASN A 355 3.26 -11.31 -1.93
N THR A 356 2.21 -12.12 -1.76
CA THR A 356 1.30 -11.99 -0.61
C THR A 356 2.03 -12.29 0.70
N SER A 357 2.95 -13.26 0.72
CA SER A 357 3.78 -13.54 1.90
C SER A 357 4.63 -12.34 2.30
N MET A 358 5.36 -11.72 1.36
CA MET A 358 6.16 -10.52 1.62
C MET A 358 5.29 -9.35 2.10
N TYR A 359 4.12 -9.14 1.50
CA TYR A 359 3.17 -8.12 1.95
C TYR A 359 2.71 -8.35 3.39
N LEU A 360 2.31 -9.57 3.74
CA LEU A 360 1.85 -9.91 5.09
C LEU A 360 2.97 -9.76 6.13
N LEU A 361 4.20 -10.16 5.80
CA LEU A 361 5.36 -9.93 6.66
C LEU A 361 5.62 -8.43 6.86
N CYS A 362 5.52 -7.61 5.81
CA CYS A 362 5.57 -6.16 5.94
C CYS A 362 4.50 -5.64 6.90
N CYS A 363 3.25 -6.10 6.79
CA CYS A 363 2.16 -5.69 7.69
C CYS A 363 2.43 -6.07 9.14
N ILE A 364 2.87 -7.31 9.40
CA ILE A 364 3.22 -7.80 10.74
C ILE A 364 4.32 -6.93 11.36
N LEU A 365 5.42 -6.69 10.64
CA LEU A 365 6.56 -5.90 11.13
C LEU A 365 6.21 -4.42 11.31
N HIS A 366 5.35 -3.86 10.46
CA HIS A 366 4.96 -2.46 10.53
C HIS A 366 3.93 -2.16 11.62
N ILE A 367 2.94 -3.05 11.82
CA ILE A 367 1.81 -2.82 12.71
C ILE A 367 2.16 -3.21 14.16
N PHE A 368 2.86 -4.33 14.36
CA PHE A 368 3.18 -4.79 15.71
C PHE A 368 4.36 -4.03 16.32
N LYS A 369 4.06 -3.26 17.37
CA LYS A 369 5.06 -2.53 18.16
C LYS A 369 5.66 -3.39 19.27
N ASN A 370 6.04 -4.62 18.93
CA ASN A 370 6.60 -5.57 19.88
C ASN A 370 8.00 -6.00 19.43
N LYS A 371 9.00 -5.70 20.27
CA LYS A 371 10.41 -6.04 20.04
C LYS A 371 10.65 -7.53 19.89
N ASP A 372 9.99 -8.34 20.72
CA ASP A 372 10.14 -9.79 20.70
C ASP A 372 9.61 -10.40 19.39
N MET A 373 8.44 -9.93 18.94
CA MET A 373 7.85 -10.31 17.65
C MET A 373 8.76 -9.93 16.48
N ALA A 374 9.15 -8.65 16.37
CA ALA A 374 9.96 -8.15 15.26
C ALA A 374 11.32 -8.87 15.17
N SER A 375 11.99 -9.05 16.32
CA SER A 375 13.28 -9.73 16.39
C SER A 375 13.18 -11.23 16.09
N THR A 376 12.10 -11.90 16.53
CA THR A 376 11.86 -13.31 16.22
C THR A 376 11.61 -13.51 14.72
N VAL A 377 10.81 -12.63 14.09
CA VAL A 377 10.54 -12.68 12.63
C VAL A 377 11.82 -12.42 11.83
N ALA A 378 12.62 -11.43 12.21
CA ALA A 378 13.88 -11.11 11.54
C ALA A 378 14.91 -12.25 11.68
N ALA A 379 15.06 -12.84 12.87
CA ALA A 379 15.93 -14.00 13.09
C ALA A 379 15.47 -15.23 12.29
N ALA A 380 14.16 -15.41 12.11
CA ALA A 380 13.61 -16.51 11.34
C ALA A 380 13.89 -16.41 9.82
N LEU A 381 14.32 -15.25 9.31
CA LEU A 381 14.81 -15.13 7.93
C LEU A 381 16.12 -15.90 7.67
N PHE A 382 16.80 -16.33 8.73
CA PHE A 382 17.98 -17.21 8.68
C PHE A 382 17.64 -18.68 8.91
N HIS A 383 16.35 -19.04 8.97
CA HIS A 383 15.92 -20.42 9.08
C HIS A 383 16.33 -21.20 7.83
N GLN A 384 16.89 -22.39 8.04
CA GLN A 384 17.13 -23.36 6.98
C GLN A 384 16.05 -24.44 7.04
N PRO A 385 15.33 -24.68 5.94
CA PRO A 385 14.35 -25.75 5.90
C PRO A 385 15.04 -27.11 6.02
N ASP A 386 14.43 -28.03 6.76
CA ASP A 386 14.90 -29.41 6.82
C ASP A 386 14.82 -30.03 5.42
N CYS A 387 15.97 -30.36 4.84
CA CYS A 387 16.02 -31.11 3.59
C CYS A 387 15.43 -32.51 3.87
N PRO A 388 14.46 -33.01 3.08
CA PRO A 388 14.02 -34.39 3.25
C PRO A 388 15.23 -35.32 3.02
N ASP A 389 15.61 -36.01 4.09
CA ASP A 389 16.77 -36.90 4.13
C ASP A 389 16.82 -37.83 2.92
N ARG A 390 17.91 -37.73 2.17
CA ARG A 390 18.30 -38.75 1.21
C ARG A 390 18.82 -39.95 2.02
N ASN A 391 17.93 -40.92 2.23
CA ASN A 391 18.13 -42.28 2.74
C ASN A 391 18.28 -42.43 4.27
N GLN A 392 17.17 -42.82 4.90
CA GLN A 392 17.19 -43.66 6.10
C GLN A 392 17.93 -44.98 5.78
N GLY A 393 19.19 -45.07 6.17
CA GLY A 393 19.83 -46.36 6.42
C GLY A 393 19.28 -46.93 7.72
N THR A 394 18.41 -47.93 7.61
CA THR A 394 17.92 -48.72 8.75
C THR A 394 19.08 -49.25 9.60
N PRO A 395 19.01 -49.17 10.94
CA PRO A 395 19.96 -49.82 11.82
C PRO A 395 19.54 -51.28 11.99
N ASN A 396 20.16 -52.20 11.27
CA ASN A 396 20.12 -53.61 11.61
C ASN A 396 21.53 -54.17 11.61
N GLY A 397 22.01 -54.45 12.82
CA GLY A 397 23.26 -55.16 13.04
C GLY A 397 23.13 -56.61 12.62
N TYR A 398 24.08 -57.06 11.81
CA TYR A 398 24.57 -58.43 11.84
C TYR A 398 26.09 -58.37 11.72
N THR A 399 26.75 -58.71 12.83
CA THR A 399 28.16 -59.07 12.86
C THR A 399 28.34 -60.38 12.09
N SER A 400 29.16 -60.35 11.03
CA SER A 400 29.92 -61.53 10.63
C SER A 400 31.25 -61.09 10.03
N GLU A 401 32.26 -61.81 10.45
CA GLU A 401 33.68 -61.56 10.35
C GLU A 401 34.26 -61.80 8.94
N HIS A 402 35.35 -61.08 8.66
CA HIS A 402 36.55 -61.48 7.90
C HIS A 402 36.42 -62.11 6.50
N GLY A 403 37.13 -61.50 5.53
CA GLY A 403 37.81 -62.29 4.49
C GLY A 403 38.00 -61.67 3.10
N HIS A 404 39.19 -61.09 2.87
CA HIS A 404 40.00 -61.15 1.64
C HIS A 404 39.51 -60.62 0.27
N CYS A 405 40.31 -59.70 -0.27
CA CYS A 405 40.53 -59.50 -1.71
C CYS A 405 40.88 -60.81 -2.44
N ILE A 406 40.41 -60.97 -3.68
CA ILE A 406 41.16 -61.27 -4.92
C ILE A 406 40.16 -61.37 -6.09
N SER A 407 40.61 -60.97 -7.28
CA SER A 407 39.85 -60.65 -8.49
C SER A 407 39.47 -61.85 -9.38
N GLU A 408 38.65 -61.51 -10.40
CA GLU A 408 38.62 -62.07 -11.77
C GLU A 408 38.15 -63.52 -11.99
N ASN A 409 37.11 -63.72 -12.82
CA ASN A 409 37.30 -63.95 -14.26
C ASN A 409 35.99 -64.14 -15.06
N GLN A 410 35.90 -63.35 -16.14
CA GLN A 410 35.56 -63.69 -17.54
C GLN A 410 34.37 -64.61 -17.90
N CYS A 411 33.60 -64.15 -18.91
CA CYS A 411 33.58 -64.83 -20.22
C CYS A 411 33.30 -63.87 -21.38
N ILE A 412 34.05 -64.07 -22.46
CA ILE A 412 34.22 -63.34 -23.74
C ILE A 412 33.32 -64.03 -24.80
N THR A 413 32.74 -63.46 -25.87
CA THR A 413 33.22 -62.91 -27.18
C THR A 413 31.92 -62.56 -27.98
N ALA A 414 31.81 -61.65 -28.95
CA ALA A 414 32.58 -61.43 -30.18
C ALA A 414 32.25 -60.06 -30.82
N ALA A 415 33.14 -59.58 -31.70
CA ALA A 415 33.17 -58.27 -32.32
C ALA A 415 32.78 -58.26 -33.81
N THR A 416 32.41 -57.08 -34.34
CA THR A 416 32.71 -56.67 -35.73
C THR A 416 32.76 -55.14 -35.85
N VAL A 417 33.74 -54.66 -36.63
CA VAL A 417 34.13 -53.27 -36.93
C VAL A 417 33.94 -53.05 -38.43
N GLU A 418 33.51 -51.87 -38.89
CA GLU A 418 33.83 -51.34 -40.24
C GLU A 418 33.94 -49.80 -40.26
N GLN A 419 34.63 -49.28 -41.29
CA GLN A 419 35.45 -48.05 -41.35
C GLN A 419 35.13 -47.19 -42.61
N ALA A 420 35.39 -45.87 -42.53
CA ALA A 420 35.91 -44.91 -43.56
C ALA A 420 35.06 -44.33 -44.75
N ASN A 421 35.02 -42.98 -44.90
CA ASN A 421 35.71 -42.17 -45.95
C ASN A 421 35.30 -40.66 -46.03
N GLU A 422 36.26 -39.82 -46.48
CA GLU A 422 36.30 -38.34 -46.60
C GLU A 422 35.66 -37.76 -47.90
N ASP A 423 35.12 -36.51 -47.90
CA ASP A 423 35.67 -35.27 -48.56
C ASP A 423 34.66 -34.07 -48.66
N ARG A 424 35.19 -32.82 -48.70
CA ARG A 424 34.64 -31.41 -48.57
C ARG A 424 33.59 -30.89 -49.61
N PRO A 425 33.06 -29.61 -49.60
CA PRO A 425 33.12 -28.45 -48.66
C PRO A 425 31.75 -27.76 -48.27
N ASN A 426 31.83 -26.84 -47.29
CA ASN A 426 30.85 -25.88 -46.68
C ASN A 426 30.09 -24.90 -47.65
N PRO A 427 29.08 -24.06 -47.23
CA PRO A 427 28.85 -23.53 -45.86
C PRO A 427 27.38 -23.28 -45.34
N LEU A 428 27.32 -22.94 -44.03
CA LEU A 428 26.36 -22.11 -43.25
C LEU A 428 25.24 -22.79 -42.41
N SER A 429 25.45 -22.90 -41.08
CA SER A 429 24.64 -22.18 -40.04
C SER A 429 25.11 -22.43 -38.59
N ALA A 430 25.47 -21.33 -37.92
CA ALA A 430 25.43 -21.00 -36.48
C ALA A 430 25.47 -22.09 -35.37
N VAL A 431 26.61 -22.14 -34.65
CA VAL A 431 26.70 -22.49 -33.22
C VAL A 431 27.70 -21.55 -32.55
N SER A 432 27.25 -20.69 -31.62
CA SER A 432 28.15 -19.97 -30.70
C SER A 432 28.37 -20.80 -29.45
N SER A 433 29.60 -21.26 -29.30
CA SER A 433 30.08 -21.98 -28.12
C SER A 433 30.51 -21.03 -27.01
N ARG A 434 30.20 -21.46 -25.78
CA ARG A 434 30.85 -21.12 -24.53
C ARG A 434 32.37 -20.97 -24.68
N ARG A 435 32.95 -19.95 -24.05
CA ARG A 435 34.27 -20.04 -23.40
C ARG A 435 34.21 -19.37 -22.03
N LEU A 436 34.38 -20.18 -21.00
CA LEU A 436 34.68 -19.76 -19.65
C LEU A 436 36.02 -19.02 -19.61
N SER A 437 36.10 -17.99 -18.76
CA SER A 437 37.37 -17.48 -18.23
C SER A 437 37.47 -17.89 -16.76
N ASN A 438 38.60 -18.50 -16.43
CA ASN A 438 38.96 -19.04 -15.13
C ASN A 438 39.16 -17.94 -14.09
N HIS A 439 38.41 -17.99 -12.98
CA HIS A 439 38.92 -17.63 -11.65
C HIS A 439 38.30 -18.60 -10.64
N SER A 440 39.16 -19.18 -9.82
CA SER A 440 38.86 -20.19 -8.81
C SER A 440 37.82 -19.67 -7.80
N PRO A 441 36.77 -20.44 -7.44
CA PRO A 441 35.91 -20.09 -6.31
C PRO A 441 36.67 -20.39 -5.01
N PRO A 442 36.56 -19.55 -3.96
CA PRO A 442 36.95 -20.00 -2.63
C PRO A 442 35.96 -21.10 -2.21
N SER A 443 36.54 -22.19 -1.73
CA SER A 443 35.95 -23.43 -1.21
C SER A 443 34.57 -23.35 -0.55
N ASP A 444 33.71 -24.32 -0.89
CA ASP A 444 32.73 -25.00 -0.03
C ASP A 444 32.28 -24.27 1.25
N CYS A 445 31.38 -23.29 1.10
CA CYS A 445 30.51 -22.80 2.18
C CYS A 445 29.08 -22.66 1.63
N CYS A 446 28.22 -23.60 2.01
CA CYS A 446 26.74 -23.56 2.02
C CYS A 446 26.04 -22.68 0.95
N GLN A 447 25.64 -23.28 -0.18
CA GLN A 447 24.65 -22.66 -1.07
C GLN A 447 23.26 -22.56 -0.38
N GLY A 448 22.84 -21.35 0.00
CA GLY A 448 21.68 -20.69 -0.63
C GLY A 448 20.26 -21.18 -0.31
N ASN A 449 19.92 -21.53 0.93
CA ASN A 449 18.58 -22.06 1.27
C ASN A 449 17.81 -21.30 2.37
N THR A 450 18.26 -20.12 2.80
CA THR A 450 17.52 -19.32 3.78
C THR A 450 16.51 -18.36 3.12
N PRO A 451 15.44 -17.94 3.82
CA PRO A 451 14.53 -16.90 3.33
C PRO A 451 15.25 -15.60 2.97
N ARG A 452 16.26 -15.19 3.76
CA ARG A 452 17.08 -14.01 3.46
C ARG A 452 17.76 -14.11 2.09
N GLU A 453 18.38 -15.24 1.78
CA GLU A 453 19.04 -15.45 0.49
C GLU A 453 18.04 -15.47 -0.67
N HIS A 454 16.84 -16.01 -0.46
CA HIS A 454 15.76 -15.96 -1.46
C HIS A 454 15.29 -14.52 -1.72
N LEU A 455 15.18 -13.68 -0.68
CA LEU A 455 14.88 -12.25 -0.85
C LEU A 455 15.95 -11.54 -1.70
N LEU A 456 17.23 -11.84 -1.49
CA LEU A 456 18.31 -11.32 -2.34
C LEU A 456 18.21 -11.87 -3.77
N ALA A 457 17.90 -13.15 -3.95
CA ALA A 457 17.70 -13.77 -5.26
C ALA A 457 16.51 -13.15 -6.04
N TYR A 458 15.44 -12.75 -5.34
CA TYR A 458 14.32 -12.05 -5.95
C TYR A 458 14.69 -10.64 -6.42
N ILE A 459 15.57 -9.94 -5.70
CA ILE A 459 16.11 -8.64 -6.14
C ILE A 459 16.95 -8.80 -7.42
N THR A 460 17.83 -9.81 -7.46
CA THR A 460 18.76 -10.01 -8.58
C THR A 460 18.10 -10.62 -9.83
N GLY A 461 17.14 -11.53 -9.68
CA GLY A 461 16.56 -12.28 -10.80
C GLY A 461 15.05 -12.50 -10.78
N GLY A 462 14.33 -12.08 -9.73
CA GLY A 462 12.88 -12.22 -9.63
C GLY A 462 12.11 -11.27 -10.55
N ASP A 463 10.80 -11.50 -10.74
CA ASP A 463 9.95 -10.54 -11.46
C ASP A 463 9.84 -9.19 -10.72
N ASP A 464 9.25 -8.18 -11.37
CA ASP A 464 9.15 -6.83 -10.78
C ASP A 464 8.41 -6.82 -9.43
N SER A 465 7.39 -7.65 -9.26
CA SER A 465 6.63 -7.73 -8.00
C SER A 465 7.43 -8.44 -6.89
N GLN A 466 8.19 -9.49 -7.22
CA GLN A 466 9.09 -10.18 -6.31
C GLN A 466 10.24 -9.29 -5.86
N ALA A 467 10.86 -8.57 -6.81
CA ALA A 467 11.91 -7.61 -6.50
C ALA A 467 11.37 -6.46 -5.64
N LEU A 468 10.21 -5.88 -6.01
CA LEU A 468 9.56 -4.85 -5.21
C LEU A 468 9.23 -5.33 -3.80
N GLY A 469 8.65 -6.53 -3.66
CA GLY A 469 8.31 -7.11 -2.37
C GLY A 469 9.51 -7.32 -1.47
N SER A 470 10.63 -7.80 -2.05
CA SER A 470 11.87 -8.00 -1.30
C SER A 470 12.47 -6.67 -0.83
N LEU A 471 12.50 -5.67 -1.71
CA LEU A 471 12.94 -4.32 -1.36
C LEU A 471 12.05 -3.67 -0.30
N CYS A 472 10.73 -3.82 -0.41
CA CYS A 472 9.77 -3.33 0.58
C CYS A 472 9.93 -4.03 1.93
N LEU A 473 10.24 -5.33 1.95
CA LEU A 473 10.48 -6.06 3.20
C LEU A 473 11.78 -5.58 3.88
N PHE A 474 12.88 -5.43 3.13
CA PHE A 474 14.10 -4.81 3.68
C PHE A 474 13.88 -3.37 4.15
N ALA A 475 13.13 -2.56 3.39
CA ALA A 475 12.77 -1.22 3.81
C ALA A 475 11.92 -1.22 5.09
N THR A 476 10.98 -2.17 5.21
CA THR A 476 10.13 -2.30 6.41
C THR A 476 10.95 -2.69 7.63
N LEU A 477 11.85 -3.68 7.49
CA LEU A 477 12.78 -4.08 8.55
C LEU A 477 13.64 -2.89 9.00
N LEU A 478 14.16 -2.12 8.05
CA LEU A 478 14.96 -0.92 8.34
C LEU A 478 14.18 0.19 9.08
N GLN A 479 12.89 0.33 8.78
CA GLN A 479 12.01 1.34 9.37
C GLN A 479 11.38 0.93 10.70
N THR A 480 11.36 -0.37 11.01
CA THR A 480 10.83 -0.92 12.26
C THR A 480 11.68 -0.42 13.43
N LYS A 481 11.08 0.31 14.38
CA LYS A 481 11.81 0.96 15.49
C LYS A 481 12.14 -0.01 16.62
N GLU A 482 11.34 -1.06 16.71
CA GLU A 482 11.37 -2.12 17.69
C GLU A 482 12.48 -3.14 17.39
N LEU A 483 13.11 -3.05 16.21
CA LEU A 483 14.19 -3.91 15.77
C LEU A 483 15.55 -3.32 16.21
N ASP A 484 16.31 -4.11 16.97
CA ASP A 484 17.62 -3.68 17.45
C ASP A 484 18.64 -3.55 16.31
N GLU A 485 19.66 -2.73 16.54
CA GLU A 485 20.76 -2.52 15.60
C GLU A 485 21.53 -3.80 15.30
N SER A 486 21.66 -4.72 16.27
CA SER A 486 22.31 -6.03 16.09
C SER A 486 21.57 -6.90 15.07
N MET A 487 20.24 -6.83 15.04
CA MET A 487 19.42 -7.55 14.07
C MET A 487 19.53 -6.94 12.66
N LEU A 488 19.56 -5.60 12.57
CA LEU A 488 19.82 -4.91 11.32
C LEU A 488 21.23 -5.21 10.77
N ASP A 489 22.22 -5.32 11.65
CA ASP A 489 23.60 -5.66 11.29
C ASP A 489 23.70 -7.11 10.81
N ALA A 490 23.05 -8.05 11.51
CA ALA A 490 22.94 -9.44 11.08
C ALA A 490 22.31 -9.56 9.69
N LEU A 491 21.28 -8.76 9.39
CA LEU A 491 20.64 -8.73 8.06
C LEU A 491 21.50 -8.05 6.98
N GLY A 492 22.54 -7.31 7.34
CA GLY A 492 23.37 -6.52 6.42
C GLY A 492 22.76 -5.18 6.00
N ILE A 493 21.78 -4.67 6.76
CA ILE A 493 21.00 -3.46 6.41
C ILE A 493 21.11 -2.36 7.47
N LEU A 494 22.02 -2.47 8.44
CA LEU A 494 22.27 -1.39 9.41
C LEU A 494 22.83 -0.15 8.69
N PRO A 495 22.16 1.02 8.75
CA PRO A 495 22.71 2.25 8.20
C PRO A 495 23.95 2.68 8.97
N GLN A 496 25.03 2.99 8.28
CA GLN A 496 26.26 3.46 8.91
C GLN A 496 26.09 4.76 9.69
N ARG A 497 25.16 5.64 9.31
CA ARG A 497 24.85 6.83 10.13
C ARG A 497 24.37 6.45 11.53
N LYS A 498 23.61 5.36 11.66
CA LYS A 498 23.17 4.84 12.97
C LYS A 498 24.37 4.21 13.71
N GLN A 499 25.18 3.42 13.02
CA GLN A 499 26.39 2.81 13.57
C GLN A 499 27.40 3.85 14.08
N HIS A 500 27.72 4.86 13.26
CA HIS A 500 28.61 5.96 13.63
C HIS A 500 28.05 6.79 14.78
N LYS A 501 26.74 7.10 14.77
CA LYS A 501 26.07 7.76 15.90
C LYS A 501 26.20 6.93 17.19
N LYS A 502 26.05 5.61 17.11
CA LYS A 502 26.22 4.72 18.27
C LYS A 502 27.65 4.77 18.78
N LEU A 503 28.65 4.59 17.91
CA LEU A 503 30.05 4.65 18.27
C LEU A 503 30.43 6.01 18.87
N LEU A 504 29.89 7.12 18.33
CA LEU A 504 30.05 8.46 18.89
C LEU A 504 29.47 8.55 20.30
N LEU A 505 28.26 8.03 20.53
CA LEU A 505 27.63 8.03 21.85
C LEU A 505 28.39 7.15 22.84
N GLN A 506 28.89 5.99 22.42
CA GLN A 506 29.69 5.09 23.26
C GLN A 506 31.04 5.70 23.62
N ALA A 507 31.72 6.34 22.66
CA ALA A 507 32.95 7.08 22.90
C ALA A 507 32.71 8.27 23.87
N LEU A 508 31.59 9.00 23.73
CA LEU A 508 31.21 10.07 24.66
C LEU A 508 30.96 9.59 26.10
N VAL A 509 30.56 8.32 26.28
CA VAL A 509 30.33 7.69 27.59
C VAL A 509 31.63 7.08 28.17
N GLY A 510 32.75 7.14 27.43
CA GLY A 510 34.06 6.66 27.88
C GLY A 510 34.33 5.18 27.60
N GLU A 511 33.64 4.57 26.63
CA GLU A 511 33.99 3.21 26.16
C GLU A 511 35.24 3.27 25.26
N ASP A 512 36.42 2.98 25.81
CA ASP A 512 37.74 3.02 25.13
C ASP A 512 37.78 2.23 23.80
N LEU A 513 36.95 1.18 23.67
CA LEU A 513 36.85 0.36 22.46
C LEU A 513 36.13 1.10 21.33
N ALA A 514 35.11 1.90 21.65
CA ALA A 514 34.32 2.64 20.68
C ALA A 514 35.11 3.83 20.12
N GLU A 515 35.90 4.51 20.95
CA GLU A 515 36.78 5.61 20.51
C GLU A 515 37.82 5.10 19.50
N ARG A 516 38.42 3.94 19.75
CA ARG A 516 39.38 3.31 18.82
C ARG A 516 38.74 2.90 17.49
N GLN A 517 37.52 2.36 17.51
CA GLN A 517 36.77 1.99 16.30
C GLN A 517 36.30 3.21 15.49
N LEU A 518 36.02 4.33 16.16
CA LEU A 518 35.55 5.56 15.53
C LEU A 518 36.63 6.28 14.72
N PHE A 519 37.90 6.13 15.11
CA PHE A 519 39.05 6.82 14.51
C PHE A 519 40.03 5.89 13.77
N SER A 520 39.75 4.58 13.65
CA SER A 520 40.59 3.65 12.89
C SER A 520 40.31 3.71 11.38
N SER A 521 41.34 3.95 10.57
CA SER A 521 41.26 3.92 9.09
C SER A 521 41.26 2.50 8.48
N SER A 522 41.43 1.47 9.30
CA SER A 522 41.26 0.06 8.94
C SER A 522 40.45 -0.62 10.03
N SER A 523 39.23 -1.07 9.73
CA SER A 523 38.37 -1.83 10.65
C SER A 523 38.81 -3.31 10.78
N GLY A 524 40.13 -3.52 10.86
CA GLY A 524 40.78 -4.81 10.97
C GLY A 524 41.04 -5.16 12.42
N LEU A 525 40.46 -6.28 12.85
CA LEU A 525 40.80 -7.07 14.04
C LEU A 525 40.34 -6.49 15.39
N THR A 526 39.15 -6.92 15.82
CA THR A 526 38.97 -7.75 17.02
C THR A 526 37.59 -8.41 16.99
N ASP A 527 37.58 -9.70 17.32
CA ASP A 527 36.40 -10.59 17.43
C ASP A 527 35.11 -9.91 17.91
N ASP A 528 34.07 -10.05 17.08
CA ASP A 528 32.73 -10.50 17.46
C ASP A 528 32.24 -10.22 18.89
N SER A 529 31.75 -9.01 19.14
CA SER A 529 30.68 -8.80 20.14
C SER A 529 29.29 -8.65 19.51
N ILE A 530 29.16 -8.86 18.19
CA ILE A 530 27.94 -8.63 17.38
C ILE A 530 26.79 -9.62 17.70
N CYS A 531 26.97 -10.55 18.65
CA CYS A 531 26.15 -11.76 18.74
C CYS A 531 25.45 -12.00 20.11
N SER A 532 25.27 -11.04 21.02
CA SER A 532 24.50 -11.35 22.24
C SER A 532 23.01 -11.55 21.93
N ASP A 533 22.41 -10.57 21.26
CA ASP A 533 20.95 -10.47 21.17
C ASP A 533 20.39 -11.33 20.04
N PHE A 534 21.05 -11.31 18.87
CA PHE A 534 20.75 -12.25 17.78
C PHE A 534 20.92 -13.72 18.25
N ASP A 535 22.04 -13.99 18.95
CA ASP A 535 22.29 -15.05 19.94
C ASP A 535 21.06 -15.67 20.59
N ILE A 536 20.33 -14.78 21.26
CA ILE A 536 19.19 -15.14 22.10
C ILE A 536 18.01 -15.54 21.23
N TYR A 537 17.73 -14.80 20.16
CA TYR A 537 16.61 -15.08 19.27
C TYR A 537 16.80 -16.36 18.44
N VAL A 538 18.02 -16.65 17.98
CA VAL A 538 18.33 -17.92 17.30
C VAL A 538 18.13 -19.11 18.23
N ARG A 539 18.67 -19.04 19.45
CA ARG A 539 18.46 -20.10 20.46
C ARG A 539 16.99 -20.26 20.81
N LYS A 540 16.25 -19.17 20.96
CA LYS A 540 14.80 -19.19 21.19
C LYS A 540 14.05 -19.87 20.04
N LEU A 541 14.41 -19.59 18.78
CA LEU A 541 13.81 -20.24 17.62
C LEU A 541 14.03 -21.75 17.61
N GLN A 542 15.25 -22.18 17.97
CA GLN A 542 15.60 -23.59 18.08
C GLN A 542 14.88 -24.28 19.25
N ASP A 543 14.99 -23.73 20.45
CA ASP A 543 14.50 -24.35 21.69
C ASP A 543 12.97 -24.36 21.78
N LYS A 544 12.31 -23.27 21.35
CA LYS A 544 10.85 -23.10 21.51
C LYS A 544 10.05 -23.58 20.30
N TYR A 545 10.60 -23.44 19.09
CA TYR A 545 9.86 -23.68 17.85
C TYR A 545 10.49 -24.76 16.96
N GLY A 546 11.66 -25.31 17.33
CA GLY A 546 12.33 -26.35 16.56
C GLY A 546 12.93 -25.87 15.23
N LEU A 547 12.99 -24.55 14.99
CA LEU A 547 13.51 -23.98 13.76
C LEU A 547 15.04 -23.93 13.81
N ARG A 548 15.70 -24.62 12.89
CA ARG A 548 17.15 -24.54 12.71
C ARG A 548 17.48 -23.26 11.96
N CYS A 549 18.23 -22.36 12.58
CA CYS A 549 18.71 -21.14 11.92
C CYS A 549 20.23 -21.22 11.76
N HIS A 550 20.73 -20.75 10.61
CA HIS A 550 22.16 -20.60 10.43
C HIS A 550 22.67 -19.48 11.32
N HIS A 551 23.78 -19.77 12.00
CA HIS A 551 24.44 -18.77 12.81
C HIS A 551 25.32 -17.87 11.96
N PRO A 552 25.19 -16.52 12.02
CA PRO A 552 26.06 -15.58 11.31
C PRO A 552 27.54 -15.73 11.69
N ARG A 553 27.92 -16.47 12.73
CA ARG A 553 29.33 -16.68 13.07
C ARG A 553 30.18 -17.33 11.95
N GLN A 554 29.57 -17.92 10.92
CA GLN A 554 30.31 -18.37 9.72
C GLN A 554 30.55 -17.24 8.69
N MET A 555 29.81 -16.12 8.76
CA MET A 555 29.92 -14.96 7.88
C MET A 555 29.79 -13.64 8.65
N THR A 556 30.88 -12.85 8.67
CA THR A 556 30.89 -11.53 9.33
C THR A 556 29.78 -10.61 8.79
N SER A 557 29.25 -9.68 9.61
CA SER A 557 28.21 -8.72 9.18
C SER A 557 28.58 -7.93 7.91
N LYS A 558 29.89 -7.68 7.71
CA LYS A 558 30.46 -7.13 6.47
C LYS A 558 30.10 -7.92 5.21
N VAL A 559 30.11 -9.25 5.28
CA VAL A 559 29.75 -10.13 4.14
C VAL A 559 28.28 -10.00 3.81
N HIS A 560 27.41 -10.00 4.82
CA HIS A 560 25.97 -9.82 4.64
C HIS A 560 25.64 -8.46 4.03
N ARG A 561 26.35 -7.41 4.44
CA ARG A 561 26.24 -6.07 3.88
C ARG A 561 26.73 -6.00 2.44
N TYR A 562 27.87 -6.61 2.13
CA TYR A 562 28.36 -6.76 0.76
C TYR A 562 27.33 -7.46 -0.14
N GLN A 563 26.73 -8.57 0.31
CA GLN A 563 25.68 -9.28 -0.43
C GLN A 563 24.45 -8.41 -0.73
N VAL A 564 24.02 -7.58 0.23
CA VAL A 564 22.89 -6.65 0.02
C VAL A 564 23.26 -5.57 -1.01
N LEU A 565 24.47 -5.01 -0.91
CA LEU A 565 24.96 -4.02 -1.86
C LEU A 565 25.13 -4.61 -3.27
N ASP A 566 25.68 -5.82 -3.39
CA ASP A 566 25.84 -6.54 -4.67
C ASP A 566 24.47 -6.83 -5.30
N ALA A 567 23.49 -7.29 -4.51
CA ALA A 567 22.13 -7.51 -4.99
C ALA A 567 21.45 -6.20 -5.48
N LEU A 568 21.70 -5.07 -4.81
CA LEU A 568 21.20 -3.77 -5.25
C LEU A 568 21.91 -3.28 -6.52
N VAL A 569 23.22 -3.48 -6.64
CA VAL A 569 23.97 -3.18 -7.88
C VAL A 569 23.45 -4.02 -9.04
N ASP A 570 23.22 -5.32 -8.81
CA ASP A 570 22.59 -6.24 -9.76
C ASP A 570 21.23 -5.72 -10.22
N LEU A 571 20.37 -5.27 -9.29
CA LEU A 571 19.06 -4.70 -9.62
C LEU A 571 19.18 -3.54 -10.63
N PHE A 572 20.13 -2.63 -10.41
CA PHE A 572 20.41 -1.50 -11.29
C PHE A 572 21.08 -1.91 -12.61
N CYS A 573 21.71 -3.09 -12.67
CA CYS A 573 22.26 -3.67 -13.90
C CYS A 573 21.21 -4.44 -14.73
N ARG A 574 20.00 -4.70 -14.22
CA ARG A 574 18.97 -5.43 -14.96
C ARG A 574 18.34 -4.59 -16.07
N SER A 575 18.17 -5.19 -17.25
CA SER A 575 17.55 -4.54 -18.42
C SER A 575 16.02 -4.47 -18.34
N LYS A 576 15.37 -5.48 -17.76
CA LYS A 576 13.89 -5.61 -17.66
C LYS A 576 13.44 -5.45 -16.21
N VAL A 577 13.40 -4.20 -15.74
CA VAL A 577 12.89 -3.80 -14.42
C VAL A 577 12.19 -2.46 -14.57
N SER A 578 11.01 -2.30 -13.99
CA SER A 578 10.30 -1.01 -13.97
C SER A 578 11.06 0.08 -13.20
N ALA A 579 10.84 1.34 -13.55
CA ALA A 579 11.48 2.45 -12.86
C ALA A 579 11.08 2.49 -11.37
N ASP A 580 9.89 2.01 -11.05
CA ASP A 580 9.34 1.98 -9.70
C ASP A 580 10.08 1.04 -8.75
N VAL A 581 10.48 -0.14 -9.23
CA VAL A 581 11.33 -1.06 -8.45
C VAL A 581 12.70 -0.42 -8.22
N ARG A 582 13.30 0.18 -9.27
CA ARG A 582 14.58 0.90 -9.16
C ARG A 582 14.49 2.09 -8.20
N LEU A 583 13.33 2.75 -8.12
CA LEU A 583 13.10 3.88 -7.22
C LEU A 583 13.21 3.46 -5.74
N VAL A 584 12.56 2.35 -5.37
CA VAL A 584 12.68 1.78 -4.01
C VAL A 584 14.10 1.26 -3.76
N GLY A 585 14.71 0.62 -4.76
CA GLY A 585 16.10 0.18 -4.72
C GLY A 585 17.07 1.33 -4.46
N GLY A 586 16.93 2.46 -5.18
CA GLY A 586 17.75 3.65 -5.02
C GLY A 586 17.55 4.34 -3.68
N TRP A 587 16.32 4.37 -3.17
CA TRP A 587 16.05 4.82 -1.80
C TRP A 587 16.80 3.95 -0.78
N LEU A 588 16.71 2.62 -0.89
CA LEU A 588 17.40 1.70 0.02
C LEU A 588 18.91 1.84 -0.09
N PHE A 589 19.44 1.97 -1.31
CA PHE A 589 20.85 2.21 -1.58
C PHE A 589 21.36 3.47 -0.85
N ARG A 590 20.59 4.57 -0.89
CA ARG A 590 20.90 5.82 -0.15
C ARG A 590 20.82 5.67 1.36
N GLN A 591 19.91 4.84 1.89
CA GLN A 591 19.87 4.60 3.33
C GLN A 591 21.06 3.78 3.80
N LEU A 592 21.52 2.84 2.99
CA LEU A 592 22.60 1.92 3.34
C LEU A 592 23.99 2.52 3.14
N LEU A 593 24.20 3.37 2.12
CA LEU A 593 25.49 3.99 1.78
C LEU A 593 25.62 5.44 2.31
N PRO A 594 26.68 5.73 3.08
CA PRO A 594 27.27 7.07 3.19
C PRO A 594 28.77 7.09 2.83
N HIS A 595 29.32 8.30 2.65
CA HIS A 595 30.59 8.60 1.97
C HIS A 595 31.83 7.85 2.52
N GLY A 596 32.43 7.00 1.69
CA GLY A 596 33.82 6.55 1.81
C GLY A 596 34.05 5.22 2.54
N GLU A 597 33.72 4.07 1.94
CA GLU A 597 34.02 2.76 2.54
C GLU A 597 34.48 1.64 1.60
N GLU A 598 35.19 0.67 2.21
CA GLU A 598 35.84 -0.52 1.63
C GLU A 598 34.87 -1.56 1.03
N GLU A 599 33.62 -1.64 1.52
CA GLU A 599 32.64 -2.65 1.10
C GLU A 599 31.94 -2.31 -0.22
N PHE A 600 31.72 -1.02 -0.49
CA PHE A 600 31.32 -0.57 -1.82
C PHE A 600 32.58 -0.47 -2.70
N THR A 601 32.90 -1.58 -3.35
CA THR A 601 34.14 -1.71 -4.11
C THR A 601 34.12 -0.91 -5.42
N ALA A 602 35.31 -0.60 -5.95
CA ALA A 602 35.47 -0.08 -7.32
C ALA A 602 34.83 -1.00 -8.38
N PHE A 603 34.71 -2.30 -8.08
CA PHE A 603 33.99 -3.26 -8.92
C PHE A 603 32.50 -2.96 -9.00
N HIS A 604 31.82 -2.68 -7.87
CA HIS A 604 30.41 -2.26 -7.87
C HIS A 604 30.20 -0.99 -8.69
N LEU A 605 31.07 0.01 -8.50
CA LEU A 605 31.00 1.26 -9.26
C LEU A 605 31.20 1.03 -10.76
N ARG A 606 32.14 0.17 -11.16
CA ARG A 606 32.38 -0.18 -12.56
C ARG A 606 31.14 -0.82 -13.20
N ARG A 607 30.48 -1.77 -12.51
CA ARG A 607 29.25 -2.40 -13.02
C ARG A 607 28.11 -1.40 -13.21
N LEU A 608 27.92 -0.47 -12.26
CA LEU A 608 26.94 0.60 -12.39
C LEU A 608 27.25 1.53 -13.58
N LYS A 609 28.53 1.89 -13.77
CA LYS A 609 29.01 2.69 -14.90
C LYS A 609 28.74 1.99 -16.24
N ASP A 610 29.02 0.70 -16.34
CA ASP A 610 28.79 -0.05 -17.58
C ASP A 610 27.29 -0.16 -17.91
N SER A 611 26.42 -0.41 -16.92
CA SER A 611 24.97 -0.35 -17.10
C SER A 611 24.47 1.05 -17.49
N HIS A 612 25.08 2.11 -16.95
CA HIS A 612 24.74 3.49 -17.29
C HIS A 612 25.05 3.81 -18.76
N LYS A 613 26.14 3.29 -19.33
CA LYS A 613 26.45 3.44 -20.76
C LYS A 613 25.35 2.89 -21.67
N ASP A 614 24.74 1.76 -21.30
CA ASP A 614 23.61 1.19 -22.05
C ASP A 614 22.37 2.11 -22.00
N PHE A 615 22.12 2.76 -20.87
CA PHE A 615 21.05 3.75 -20.76
C PHE A 615 21.38 5.05 -21.52
N SER A 616 22.63 5.50 -21.51
CA SER A 616 23.08 6.65 -22.29
C SER A 616 22.90 6.41 -23.79
N ALA A 617 23.24 5.20 -24.28
CA ALA A 617 23.01 4.82 -25.68
C ALA A 617 21.52 4.85 -26.05
N LYS A 618 20.64 4.29 -25.20
CA LYS A 618 19.18 4.36 -25.41
C LYS A 618 18.65 5.78 -25.36
N LEU A 619 19.17 6.64 -24.48
CA LEU A 619 18.79 8.04 -24.42
C LEU A 619 19.18 8.78 -25.70
N SER A 620 20.36 8.48 -26.25
CA SER A 620 20.81 9.00 -27.54
C SER A 620 19.92 8.52 -28.69
N GLU A 621 19.51 7.24 -28.72
CA GLU A 621 18.56 6.74 -29.72
C GLU A 621 17.21 7.47 -29.67
N GLU A 622 16.70 7.78 -28.47
CA GLU A 622 15.45 8.52 -28.31
C GLU A 622 15.54 10.01 -28.71
N SER A 623 16.74 10.56 -28.88
CA SER A 623 16.92 11.88 -29.50
C SER A 623 16.51 11.88 -30.98
N GLU A 624 16.51 10.70 -31.61
CA GLU A 624 15.99 10.46 -32.96
C GLU A 624 14.51 10.03 -32.93
N GLY A 625 13.90 9.89 -31.74
CA GLY A 625 12.53 9.44 -31.56
C GLY A 625 11.47 10.47 -31.93
N CYS A 626 10.20 10.05 -31.85
CA CYS A 626 9.04 10.89 -32.17
C CYS A 626 8.73 11.96 -31.09
N TRP A 627 9.32 11.84 -29.90
CA TRP A 627 9.14 12.75 -28.75
C TRP A 627 10.42 13.53 -28.39
N ARG A 628 11.36 13.67 -29.33
CA ARG A 628 12.66 14.35 -29.11
C ARG A 628 12.55 15.78 -28.56
N ASP A 629 11.52 16.51 -28.95
CA ASP A 629 11.17 17.86 -28.47
C ASP A 629 10.69 17.88 -27.01
N MET A 630 10.09 16.79 -26.54
CA MET A 630 9.61 16.62 -25.17
C MET A 630 10.61 15.90 -24.26
N LEU A 631 11.74 15.42 -24.81
CA LEU A 631 12.72 14.65 -24.06
C LEU A 631 13.35 15.45 -22.91
N LEU A 632 13.71 16.72 -23.13
CA LEU A 632 14.27 17.58 -22.08
C LEU A 632 13.26 17.90 -20.96
N PRO A 633 12.01 18.31 -21.25
CA PRO A 633 10.95 18.40 -20.23
C PRO A 633 10.76 17.11 -19.43
N ILE A 634 10.74 15.96 -20.10
CA ILE A 634 10.61 14.64 -19.48
C ILE A 634 11.79 14.38 -18.53
N ILE A 635 13.04 14.63 -18.95
CA ILE A 635 14.23 14.46 -18.11
C ILE A 635 14.17 15.38 -16.90
N LYS A 636 13.83 16.66 -17.06
CA LYS A 636 13.74 17.62 -15.94
C LYS A 636 12.70 17.17 -14.90
N GLU A 637 11.54 16.70 -15.36
CA GLU A 637 10.48 16.19 -14.48
C GLU A 637 10.93 14.92 -13.75
N ALA A 638 11.48 13.95 -14.50
CA ALA A 638 11.99 12.71 -13.95
C ALA A 638 13.12 12.95 -12.94
N TRP A 639 14.05 13.87 -13.24
CA TRP A 639 15.16 14.27 -12.36
C TRP A 639 14.66 14.73 -11.00
N ARG A 640 13.72 15.68 -10.99
CA ARG A 640 13.14 16.21 -9.76
C ARG A 640 12.39 15.13 -8.97
N ASN A 641 11.59 14.31 -9.65
CA ASN A 641 10.78 13.28 -8.98
C ASN A 641 11.63 12.14 -8.41
N CYS A 642 12.64 11.69 -9.16
CA CYS A 642 13.59 10.67 -8.73
C CYS A 642 14.43 11.16 -7.54
N LYS A 643 14.95 12.40 -7.62
CA LYS A 643 15.67 13.03 -6.50
C LYS A 643 14.78 13.06 -5.26
N LYS A 644 13.58 13.64 -5.36
CA LYS A 644 12.65 13.74 -4.24
C LYS A 644 12.32 12.38 -3.61
N ALA A 645 12.17 11.33 -4.43
CA ALA A 645 11.83 9.99 -3.97
C ALA A 645 13.01 9.28 -3.30
N ILE A 646 14.22 9.32 -3.90
CA ILE A 646 15.44 8.82 -3.29
C ILE A 646 15.72 9.57 -1.98
N GLU A 647 15.41 10.87 -1.96
CA GLU A 647 15.72 11.72 -0.82
C GLU A 647 14.72 11.64 0.34
N ALA A 648 13.59 10.98 0.14
CA ALA A 648 12.50 10.88 1.11
C ALA A 648 12.93 10.15 2.40
N SER A 649 12.28 10.49 3.51
CA SER A 649 12.48 9.83 4.81
C SER A 649 11.86 8.43 4.88
N SER A 650 10.99 8.10 3.93
CA SER A 650 10.26 6.84 3.82
C SER A 650 10.34 6.30 2.39
N PRO A 651 10.23 4.98 2.18
CA PRO A 651 10.25 4.42 0.84
C PRO A 651 9.10 5.03 0.02
N PRO A 652 9.35 5.37 -1.26
CA PRO A 652 8.41 6.09 -2.09
C PRO A 652 7.15 5.28 -2.43
N LYS A 653 7.21 3.94 -2.29
CA LYS A 653 6.08 3.04 -2.44
C LYS A 653 5.91 2.19 -1.18
N GLY A 654 4.67 2.09 -0.72
CA GLY A 654 4.31 1.24 0.43
C GLY A 654 4.12 -0.23 0.04
N SER A 655 4.08 -1.12 1.04
CA SER A 655 3.93 -2.57 0.86
C SER A 655 2.67 -2.99 0.09
N LYS A 656 1.60 -2.17 0.08
CA LYS A 656 0.38 -2.44 -0.71
C LYS A 656 0.66 -2.59 -2.21
N SER A 657 1.68 -1.92 -2.73
CA SER A 657 2.09 -2.01 -4.14
C SER A 657 2.68 -3.36 -4.56
N ILE A 658 2.96 -4.25 -3.60
CA ILE A 658 3.44 -5.61 -3.85
C ILE A 658 2.31 -6.48 -4.44
N ILE A 659 1.09 -6.31 -3.94
CA ILE A 659 -0.08 -7.14 -4.28
C ILE A 659 -1.12 -6.42 -5.13
N ILE A 660 -1.17 -5.09 -5.08
CA ILE A 660 -1.97 -4.29 -6.01
C ILE A 660 -1.19 -4.25 -7.33
N PRO A 661 -1.76 -4.76 -8.45
CA PRO A 661 -1.11 -4.67 -9.74
C PRO A 661 -0.74 -3.21 -10.00
N MET A 662 0.56 -2.93 -10.19
CA MET A 662 0.94 -1.62 -10.70
C MET A 662 0.23 -1.45 -12.02
N ASP A 663 -0.28 -0.24 -12.29
CA ASP A 663 -0.81 0.14 -13.61
C ASP A 663 0.31 -0.13 -14.62
N LEU A 664 0.33 -1.34 -15.16
CA LEU A 664 1.12 -1.70 -16.31
C LEU A 664 0.51 -0.86 -17.39
N TYR A 665 1.10 0.31 -17.64
CA TYR A 665 0.97 1.01 -18.90
C TYR A 665 0.98 -0.08 -19.95
N SER A 666 -0.11 -0.20 -20.72
CA SER A 666 -0.21 -1.23 -21.74
C SER A 666 0.89 -0.95 -22.76
N PHE A 667 2.07 -1.53 -22.53
CA PHE A 667 3.26 -1.32 -23.34
C PHE A 667 3.09 -1.91 -24.76
N GLY A 668 1.98 -2.61 -25.00
CA GLY A 668 1.52 -3.04 -26.32
C GLY A 668 0.79 -1.90 -27.04
N GLY A 669 1.47 -1.33 -28.03
CA GLY A 669 0.89 -0.35 -28.95
C GLY A 669 1.95 0.49 -29.67
N ASP A 670 1.68 0.78 -30.94
CA ASP A 670 2.51 1.67 -31.78
C ASP A 670 2.00 3.12 -31.79
N SER A 671 1.08 3.46 -30.87
CA SER A 671 0.58 4.83 -30.73
C SER A 671 1.69 5.75 -30.19
N SER A 672 1.65 7.03 -30.57
CA SER A 672 2.63 8.00 -30.05
C SER A 672 2.61 8.08 -28.52
N LEU A 673 1.43 7.97 -27.89
CA LEU A 673 1.30 8.00 -26.43
C LEU A 673 1.98 6.78 -25.77
N ALA A 674 1.82 5.57 -26.32
CA ALA A 674 2.49 4.39 -25.80
C ALA A 674 4.02 4.50 -25.93
N ILE A 675 4.52 5.10 -27.02
CA ILE A 675 5.94 5.43 -27.17
C ILE A 675 6.37 6.43 -26.08
N ALA A 676 5.59 7.48 -25.83
CA ALA A 676 5.92 8.47 -24.78
C ALA A 676 6.02 7.86 -23.39
N GLU A 677 5.11 6.93 -23.04
CA GLU A 677 5.13 6.21 -21.76
C GLU A 677 6.38 5.33 -21.65
N ARG A 678 6.77 4.63 -22.74
CA ARG A 678 8.04 3.88 -22.78
C ARG A 678 9.26 4.78 -22.61
N VAL A 679 9.29 5.92 -23.31
CA VAL A 679 10.37 6.92 -23.19
C VAL A 679 10.44 7.44 -21.76
N TYR A 680 9.31 7.76 -21.14
CA TYR A 680 9.27 8.25 -19.77
C TYR A 680 9.83 7.23 -18.76
N GLU A 681 9.44 5.97 -18.88
CA GLU A 681 9.96 4.89 -18.03
C GLU A 681 11.47 4.64 -18.26
N MET A 682 11.93 4.67 -19.50
CA MET A 682 13.36 4.58 -19.83
C MET A 682 14.15 5.75 -19.21
N VAL A 683 13.66 6.98 -19.37
CA VAL A 683 14.30 8.19 -18.84
C VAL A 683 14.34 8.15 -17.31
N LYS A 684 13.29 7.70 -16.63
CA LYS A 684 13.35 7.49 -15.17
C LYS A 684 14.46 6.49 -14.81
N GLY A 685 14.57 5.38 -15.53
CA GLY A 685 15.65 4.41 -15.34
C GLY A 685 17.03 5.03 -15.48
N PHE A 686 17.27 5.81 -16.55
CA PHE A 686 18.50 6.55 -16.78
C PHE A 686 18.80 7.54 -15.63
N VAL A 687 17.82 8.37 -15.26
CA VAL A 687 17.96 9.37 -14.20
C VAL A 687 18.29 8.72 -12.87
N LEU A 688 17.60 7.63 -12.50
CA LEU A 688 17.84 6.92 -11.25
C LEU A 688 19.25 6.33 -11.21
N GLN A 689 19.69 5.67 -12.29
CA GLN A 689 21.04 5.14 -12.41
C GLN A 689 22.08 6.26 -12.23
N HIS A 690 21.90 7.37 -12.95
CA HIS A 690 22.80 8.51 -12.92
C HIS A 690 22.88 9.14 -11.53
N GLN A 691 21.74 9.36 -10.88
CA GLN A 691 21.65 9.90 -9.51
C GLN A 691 22.31 8.96 -8.48
N VAL A 692 22.09 7.66 -8.58
CA VAL A 692 22.73 6.67 -7.70
C VAL A 692 24.25 6.70 -7.86
N ILE A 693 24.76 6.80 -9.10
CA ILE A 693 26.20 6.89 -9.37
C ILE A 693 26.81 8.16 -8.78
N LEU A 694 26.19 9.33 -9.02
CA LEU A 694 26.62 10.61 -8.43
C LEU A 694 26.73 10.52 -6.90
N PHE A 695 25.70 9.92 -6.28
CA PHE A 695 25.67 9.70 -4.85
C PHE A 695 26.81 8.80 -4.36
N CYS A 696 27.15 7.74 -5.10
CA CYS A 696 28.25 6.83 -4.76
C CYS A 696 29.63 7.51 -4.80
N ILE A 697 29.81 8.49 -5.67
CA ILE A 697 31.07 9.23 -5.83
C ILE A 697 31.16 10.40 -4.83
N GLY A 698 30.09 10.68 -4.10
CA GLY A 698 30.05 11.75 -3.10
C GLY A 698 29.69 13.12 -3.67
N GLU A 699 29.16 13.18 -4.90
CA GLU A 699 28.67 14.43 -5.48
C GLU A 699 27.28 14.79 -4.93
N THR A 700 27.02 16.10 -4.82
CA THR A 700 25.74 16.61 -4.33
C THR A 700 24.68 16.63 -5.43
N PHE A 701 23.46 16.19 -5.12
CA PHE A 701 22.33 16.25 -6.04
C PHE A 701 21.95 17.68 -6.42
N THR A 702 22.13 18.05 -7.67
CA THR A 702 21.60 19.31 -8.23
C THR A 702 20.09 19.23 -8.43
N ASP A 703 19.40 20.37 -8.30
CA ASP A 703 17.95 20.45 -8.58
C ASP A 703 17.63 20.41 -10.08
N GLN A 704 18.64 20.67 -10.92
CA GLN A 704 18.51 20.63 -12.37
C GLN A 704 19.54 19.66 -12.97
N PRO A 705 19.15 18.89 -14.00
CA PRO A 705 20.09 18.07 -14.75
C PRO A 705 21.15 18.94 -15.45
N PRO A 706 22.40 18.49 -15.57
CA PRO A 706 23.44 19.19 -16.34
C PRO A 706 23.07 19.17 -17.83
N ILE A 707 22.58 20.29 -18.35
CA ILE A 707 22.19 20.48 -19.76
C ILE A 707 22.88 21.75 -20.26
N TYR A 708 23.43 21.75 -21.47
CA TYR A 708 23.99 22.97 -22.06
C TYR A 708 22.93 24.07 -22.17
N PRO A 709 23.23 25.33 -21.79
CA PRO A 709 22.29 26.44 -21.93
C PRO A 709 21.91 26.66 -23.39
N SER A 710 20.66 27.06 -23.63
CA SER A 710 20.10 27.25 -24.99
C SER A 710 20.74 28.37 -25.83
N ILE A 711 21.84 28.97 -25.37
CA ILE A 711 22.45 30.18 -25.91
C ILE A 711 23.38 29.90 -27.10
N ASP A 712 23.88 28.66 -27.25
CA ASP A 712 24.86 28.27 -28.29
C ASP A 712 24.27 27.45 -29.46
N LEU A 713 22.95 27.42 -29.61
CA LEU A 713 22.31 26.67 -30.70
C LEU A 713 22.37 27.44 -32.03
N PRO A 714 22.60 26.74 -33.17
CA PRO A 714 22.67 27.37 -34.48
C PRO A 714 21.37 28.14 -34.75
N VAL A 715 21.52 29.41 -35.12
CA VAL A 715 20.42 30.30 -35.46
C VAL A 715 19.65 29.72 -36.65
N ASN A 716 18.39 29.32 -36.44
CA ASN A 716 17.57 28.80 -37.53
C ASN A 716 17.18 29.93 -38.48
N THR A 717 17.64 29.85 -39.72
CA THR A 717 17.40 30.84 -40.78
C THR A 717 15.94 30.92 -41.19
N ARG A 718 15.21 29.80 -41.23
CA ARG A 718 13.81 29.71 -41.70
C ARG A 718 12.82 30.23 -40.65
N ALA A 719 13.02 29.90 -39.38
CA ALA A 719 12.22 30.46 -38.29
C ALA A 719 12.38 32.00 -38.16
N ASN A 720 13.60 32.51 -38.37
CA ASN A 720 13.85 33.94 -38.41
C ASN A 720 13.28 34.62 -39.65
N ALA A 721 13.37 33.98 -40.83
CA ALA A 721 12.76 34.48 -42.06
C ALA A 721 11.22 34.58 -41.96
N ALA A 722 10.60 33.70 -41.17
CA ALA A 722 9.16 33.70 -40.90
C ALA A 722 8.69 34.68 -39.80
N ASP A 723 9.56 35.57 -39.29
CA ASP A 723 9.32 36.47 -38.13
C ASP A 723 9.04 35.72 -36.80
N LEU A 724 9.43 34.44 -36.68
CA LEU A 724 9.17 33.60 -35.50
C LEU A 724 10.41 33.33 -34.64
N GLY A 725 11.52 34.03 -34.89
CA GLY A 725 12.76 33.93 -34.12
C GLY A 725 12.55 34.12 -32.62
N GLY A 726 12.58 33.03 -31.85
CA GLY A 726 12.45 33.04 -30.39
C GLY A 726 11.03 32.96 -29.83
N SER A 727 9.97 32.89 -30.65
CA SER A 727 8.58 32.82 -30.18
C SER A 727 7.88 31.51 -30.54
N VAL A 728 7.03 30.99 -29.64
CA VAL A 728 6.20 29.81 -29.93
C VAL A 728 5.04 30.24 -30.83
N PRO A 729 4.86 29.64 -32.01
CA PRO A 729 3.76 29.99 -32.91
C PRO A 729 2.41 29.75 -32.24
N LYS A 730 1.43 30.63 -32.49
CA LYS A 730 0.06 30.53 -31.99
C LYS A 730 -0.94 30.74 -33.12
N PRO A 731 -2.12 30.09 -33.10
CA PRO A 731 -3.18 30.40 -34.05
C PRO A 731 -3.55 31.88 -33.99
N GLY A 732 -3.66 32.53 -35.15
CA GLY A 732 -3.96 33.95 -35.28
C GLY A 732 -2.74 34.89 -35.36
N VAL A 733 -1.51 34.37 -35.23
CA VAL A 733 -0.28 35.17 -35.40
C VAL A 733 0.02 35.37 -36.89
N GLU A 734 0.37 36.60 -37.28
CA GLU A 734 0.87 36.92 -38.62
C GLU A 734 2.35 36.53 -38.74
N VAL A 735 2.68 35.81 -39.81
CA VAL A 735 4.03 35.34 -40.13
C VAL A 735 4.37 35.68 -41.58
N ASN A 736 5.66 35.79 -41.86
CA ASN A 736 6.13 35.99 -43.22
C ASN A 736 6.05 34.67 -44.01
N LEU A 737 5.61 34.72 -45.26
CA LEU A 737 5.42 33.55 -46.12
C LEU A 737 6.70 33.13 -46.88
N VAL A 738 7.86 33.69 -46.54
CA VAL A 738 9.14 33.28 -47.10
C VAL A 738 9.35 31.78 -46.86
N ASP A 739 9.72 31.06 -47.93
CA ASP A 739 9.91 29.60 -47.99
C ASP A 739 8.65 28.74 -47.80
N ALA A 740 7.45 29.31 -47.67
CA ALA A 740 6.21 28.55 -47.56
C ALA A 740 5.75 28.00 -48.92
N VAL A 741 5.22 26.77 -48.94
CA VAL A 741 4.78 26.09 -50.17
C VAL A 741 3.25 26.03 -50.25
N PRO A 742 2.60 26.53 -51.31
CA PRO A 742 1.16 26.46 -51.47
C PRO A 742 0.65 25.01 -51.53
N CYS A 743 -0.39 24.70 -50.75
CA CYS A 743 -0.98 23.38 -50.63
C CYS A 743 -2.50 23.43 -50.46
N ARG A 744 -3.15 22.29 -50.68
CA ARG A 744 -4.58 22.07 -50.39
C ARG A 744 -4.74 20.96 -49.36
N ILE A 745 -5.64 21.17 -48.41
CA ILE A 745 -6.03 20.16 -47.42
C ILE A 745 -7.55 20.08 -47.30
N ALA A 746 -8.07 18.88 -47.11
CA ALA A 746 -9.47 18.64 -46.82
C ALA A 746 -9.62 18.09 -45.40
N PHE A 747 -10.16 18.90 -44.49
CA PHE A 747 -10.50 18.46 -43.12
C PHE A 747 -11.87 17.76 -43.06
N GLU A 748 -12.73 18.02 -44.05
CA GLU A 748 -14.06 17.41 -44.21
C GLU A 748 -14.25 16.98 -45.67
N ARG A 749 -14.98 15.88 -45.92
CA ARG A 749 -15.29 15.42 -47.28
C ARG A 749 -15.94 16.55 -48.10
N GLY A 750 -15.29 16.94 -49.19
CA GLY A 750 -15.79 17.96 -50.13
C GLY A 750 -15.47 19.42 -49.78
N LYS A 751 -14.72 19.69 -48.71
CA LYS A 751 -14.28 21.05 -48.35
C LYS A 751 -12.75 21.17 -48.39
N GLU A 752 -12.21 21.33 -49.60
CA GLU A 752 -10.80 21.68 -49.79
C GLU A 752 -10.56 23.14 -49.41
N ARG A 753 -9.49 23.40 -48.67
CA ARG A 753 -9.02 24.75 -48.34
C ARG A 753 -7.60 24.94 -48.84
N HIS A 754 -7.30 26.14 -49.30
CA HIS A 754 -5.96 26.56 -49.71
C HIS A 754 -5.19 27.11 -48.51
N PHE A 755 -3.99 26.59 -48.30
CA PHE A 755 -3.06 27.06 -47.27
C PHE A 755 -1.64 27.08 -47.82
N CYS A 756 -0.74 27.80 -47.15
CA CYS A 756 0.69 27.67 -47.36
C CYS A 756 1.28 26.79 -46.24
N PHE A 757 2.02 25.77 -46.64
CA PHE A 757 2.70 24.82 -45.77
C PHE A 757 4.07 25.36 -45.40
N LEU A 758 4.39 25.36 -44.11
CA LEU A 758 5.69 25.77 -43.60
C LEU A 758 6.11 24.87 -42.42
N ALA A 759 7.31 24.29 -42.48
CA ALA A 759 7.94 23.61 -41.37
C ALA A 759 9.08 24.48 -40.83
N ILE A 760 9.17 24.58 -39.50
CA ILE A 760 10.19 25.36 -38.81
C ILE A 760 10.66 24.63 -37.54
N SER A 761 11.93 24.79 -37.19
CA SER A 761 12.48 24.45 -35.88
C SER A 761 13.09 25.67 -35.21
N ASN A 762 13.08 25.69 -33.88
CA ASN A 762 13.75 26.70 -33.08
C ASN A 762 14.38 26.02 -31.87
N GLY A 763 15.68 25.78 -31.96
CA GLY A 763 16.41 24.95 -31.01
C GLY A 763 15.78 23.56 -30.90
N THR A 764 15.32 23.19 -29.71
CA THR A 764 14.76 21.86 -29.43
C THR A 764 13.27 21.72 -29.74
N SER A 765 12.59 22.81 -30.10
CA SER A 765 11.19 22.81 -30.48
C SER A 765 11.01 22.93 -32.00
N GLY A 766 9.92 22.42 -32.54
CA GLY A 766 9.65 22.48 -33.97
C GLY A 766 8.17 22.30 -34.28
N TRP A 767 7.72 22.98 -35.32
CA TRP A 767 6.32 23.05 -35.71
C TRP A 767 6.13 22.91 -37.21
N ILE A 768 5.02 22.26 -37.57
CA ILE A 768 4.42 22.29 -38.90
C ILE A 768 3.25 23.26 -38.85
N LEU A 769 3.23 24.23 -39.74
CA LEU A 769 2.26 25.32 -39.79
C LEU A 769 1.46 25.26 -41.10
N LEU A 770 0.15 25.47 -40.98
CA LEU A 770 -0.74 25.77 -42.10
C LEU A 770 -1.16 27.23 -42.00
N LEU A 771 -0.74 28.00 -43.00
CA LEU A 771 -0.86 29.46 -43.06
C LEU A 771 -1.92 29.87 -44.07
N GLU A 772 -2.79 30.80 -43.71
CA GLU A 772 -3.76 31.40 -44.64
C GLU A 772 -3.22 32.74 -45.14
N GLU A 773 -3.15 32.93 -46.46
CA GLU A 773 -2.67 34.17 -47.08
C GLU A 773 -3.58 35.36 -46.76
N LEU A 774 -2.98 36.52 -46.47
CA LEU A 774 -3.73 37.75 -46.22
C LEU A 774 -4.06 38.46 -47.55
N PRO A 775 -5.34 38.77 -47.84
CA PRO A 775 -5.75 39.39 -49.11
C PRO A 775 -5.11 40.75 -49.41
N LEU A 776 -4.66 41.47 -48.37
CA LEU A 776 -4.15 42.84 -48.44
C LEU A 776 -2.61 42.93 -48.33
N LYS A 777 -1.92 41.84 -47.97
CA LYS A 777 -0.45 41.76 -47.82
C LYS A 777 0.02 40.42 -48.38
N GLN A 778 0.36 40.39 -49.66
CA GLN A 778 0.70 39.14 -50.39
C GLN A 778 1.91 38.38 -49.82
N GLU A 779 2.77 39.03 -49.03
CA GLU A 779 3.96 38.40 -48.41
C GLU A 779 3.69 37.89 -46.98
N ARG A 780 2.48 38.05 -46.42
CA ARG A 780 2.16 37.65 -45.05
C ARG A 780 0.96 36.72 -44.98
N GLY A 781 1.02 35.77 -44.04
CA GLY A 781 -0.06 34.83 -43.76
C GLY A 781 -0.36 34.75 -42.27
N THR A 782 -1.53 34.22 -41.93
CA THR A 782 -1.94 33.96 -40.54
C THR A 782 -1.85 32.48 -40.22
N VAL A 783 -1.23 32.13 -39.09
CA VAL A 783 -1.19 30.74 -38.59
C VAL A 783 -2.62 30.28 -38.25
N ARG A 784 -3.11 29.22 -38.91
CA ARG A 784 -4.43 28.64 -38.62
C ARG A 784 -4.36 27.35 -37.84
N VAL A 785 -3.43 26.49 -38.24
CA VAL A 785 -3.22 25.19 -37.60
C VAL A 785 -1.73 25.00 -37.38
N MET A 786 -1.39 24.43 -36.24
CA MET A 786 -0.03 24.07 -35.88
C MET A 786 -0.01 22.62 -35.39
N ALA A 787 1.05 21.90 -35.72
CA ALA A 787 1.31 20.54 -35.26
C ALA A 787 2.79 20.40 -34.85
N PRO A 788 3.14 19.47 -33.96
CA PRO A 788 4.54 19.17 -33.65
C PRO A 788 5.28 18.68 -34.90
N LEU A 789 6.50 19.17 -35.10
CA LEU A 789 7.39 18.69 -36.17
C LEU A 789 7.93 17.28 -35.89
N ALA A 790 8.30 17.03 -34.63
CA ALA A 790 8.82 15.75 -34.19
C ALA A 790 7.77 14.63 -34.29
N GLY A 791 8.14 13.53 -34.96
CA GLY A 791 7.25 12.39 -35.19
C GLY A 791 6.28 12.56 -36.37
N SER A 792 6.50 13.56 -37.22
CA SER A 792 5.61 13.85 -38.35
C SER A 792 5.70 12.87 -39.53
N ASP A 793 6.82 12.15 -39.66
CA ASP A 793 7.07 11.05 -40.62
C ASP A 793 6.53 11.37 -42.03
N PRO A 794 7.14 12.32 -42.76
CA PRO A 794 6.68 12.73 -44.08
C PRO A 794 6.84 11.60 -45.10
N ARG A 795 5.78 11.31 -45.87
CA ARG A 795 5.79 10.28 -46.92
C ARG A 795 5.01 10.73 -48.14
N ILE A 796 5.62 10.69 -49.31
CA ILE A 796 4.91 10.90 -50.59
C ILE A 796 4.03 9.67 -50.91
N ASP A 797 2.80 9.91 -51.38
CA ASP A 797 1.88 8.84 -51.77
C ASP A 797 2.37 8.10 -53.03
N GLU A 798 2.43 6.77 -52.96
CA GLU A 798 2.93 5.90 -54.05
C GLU A 798 2.11 6.00 -55.35
N LYS A 799 0.84 6.39 -55.27
CA LYS A 799 -0.07 6.52 -56.42
C LYS A 799 -0.24 7.97 -56.86
N HIS A 800 0.01 8.92 -55.96
CA HIS A 800 -0.18 10.34 -56.18
C HIS A 800 1.06 11.12 -55.71
N GLU A 801 2.04 11.29 -56.60
CA GLU A 801 3.32 11.98 -56.34
C GLU A 801 3.20 13.46 -55.92
N LYS A 802 1.99 14.03 -55.98
CA LYS A 802 1.66 15.39 -55.51
C LYS A 802 1.14 15.43 -54.08
N TRP A 803 0.97 14.28 -53.42
CA TRP A 803 0.35 14.17 -52.11
C TRP A 803 1.39 13.79 -51.06
N LEU A 804 1.45 14.57 -49.99
CA LEU A 804 2.29 14.31 -48.82
C LEU A 804 1.42 13.86 -47.65
N HIS A 805 1.76 12.72 -47.07
CA HIS A 805 1.18 12.24 -45.83
C HIS A 805 2.05 12.62 -44.64
N LEU A 806 1.41 13.09 -43.57
CA LEU A 806 2.04 13.41 -42.29
C LEU A 806 1.25 12.76 -41.15
N ARG A 807 1.96 12.21 -40.17
CA ARG A 807 1.41 11.72 -38.90
C ARG A 807 1.44 12.84 -37.87
N ILE A 808 0.32 13.16 -37.24
CA ILE A 808 0.24 14.26 -36.26
C ILE A 808 -0.02 13.70 -34.87
N ARG A 809 0.99 13.72 -34.01
CA ARG A 809 0.82 13.32 -32.60
C ARG A 809 0.28 14.46 -31.72
N PRO A 810 -0.20 14.17 -30.49
CA PRO A 810 -0.55 15.19 -29.52
C PRO A 810 0.63 16.09 -29.16
N SER A 811 0.36 17.38 -28.94
CA SER A 811 1.37 18.38 -28.58
C SER A 811 1.76 18.37 -27.10
N THR A 812 0.97 17.73 -26.23
CA THR A 812 1.24 17.65 -24.79
C THR A 812 1.09 16.21 -24.28
N LEU A 813 1.75 15.92 -23.17
CA LEU A 813 1.71 14.62 -22.51
C LEU A 813 0.83 14.72 -21.25
N PRO A 814 -0.21 13.88 -21.09
CA PRO A 814 -1.12 13.95 -19.96
C PRO A 814 -0.44 13.84 -18.58
N PHE A 815 0.67 13.09 -18.48
CA PHE A 815 1.37 12.87 -17.22
C PHE A 815 2.31 14.02 -16.80
N LEU A 816 2.61 14.96 -17.71
CA LEU A 816 3.35 16.19 -17.36
C LEU A 816 2.41 17.30 -16.83
N ASP A 817 1.11 17.21 -17.13
CA ASP A 817 0.08 18.19 -16.73
C ASP A 817 -0.75 17.68 -15.53
N SER A 818 -0.13 17.55 -14.35
CA SER A 818 -0.75 17.00 -13.13
C SER A 818 -2.00 17.77 -12.63
N GLU A 819 -2.24 19.01 -13.07
CA GLU A 819 -3.36 19.83 -12.58
C GLU A 819 -4.65 19.71 -13.41
N LYS A 820 -4.60 19.26 -14.67
CA LYS A 820 -5.77 19.33 -15.58
C LYS A 820 -6.58 18.04 -15.71
N HIS A 821 -6.07 16.90 -15.21
CA HIS A 821 -6.60 15.57 -15.55
C HIS A 821 -7.12 14.75 -14.36
N LYS A 822 -7.27 15.35 -13.16
CA LYS A 822 -7.98 14.68 -12.06
C LYS A 822 -9.47 14.54 -12.42
N GLY A 823 -9.91 13.32 -12.75
CA GLY A 823 -11.32 12.93 -12.79
C GLY A 823 -12.00 12.81 -14.16
N LYS A 824 -11.28 12.81 -15.29
CA LYS A 824 -11.87 12.47 -16.60
C LYS A 824 -11.30 11.14 -17.09
N THR A 825 -12.18 10.25 -17.57
CA THR A 825 -11.80 9.03 -18.30
C THR A 825 -10.73 9.36 -19.34
N LYS A 826 -9.59 8.67 -19.29
CA LYS A 826 -8.49 8.79 -20.26
C LYS A 826 -9.06 8.51 -21.65
N LYS A 827 -9.52 9.53 -22.37
CA LYS A 827 -9.78 9.42 -23.81
C LYS A 827 -8.41 9.27 -24.45
N TYR A 828 -8.11 8.06 -24.93
CA TYR A 828 -6.89 7.80 -25.68
C TYR A 828 -6.81 8.81 -26.84
N LEU A 829 -5.81 9.69 -26.77
CA LEU A 829 -5.53 10.62 -27.86
C LEU A 829 -4.92 9.79 -28.99
N VAL A 830 -5.66 9.66 -30.08
CA VAL A 830 -5.22 8.95 -31.29
C VAL A 830 -4.44 9.92 -32.16
N ASP A 831 -3.38 9.44 -32.81
CA ASP A 831 -2.62 10.25 -33.76
C ASP A 831 -3.50 10.67 -34.94
N GLY A 832 -3.42 11.94 -35.30
CA GLY A 832 -4.01 12.48 -36.51
C GLY A 832 -3.21 12.09 -37.76
N ARG A 833 -3.84 12.20 -38.93
CA ARG A 833 -3.18 12.08 -40.23
C ARG A 833 -3.54 13.28 -41.09
N TRP A 834 -2.54 13.97 -41.62
CA TRP A 834 -2.73 15.02 -42.62
C TRP A 834 -2.35 14.47 -44.00
N THR A 835 -3.12 14.86 -45.01
CA THR A 835 -2.81 14.60 -46.42
C THR A 835 -2.88 15.93 -47.15
N LEU A 836 -1.73 16.39 -47.62
CA LEU A 836 -1.55 17.69 -48.27
C LEU A 836 -1.36 17.46 -49.77
N ALA A 837 -2.12 18.19 -50.59
CA ALA A 837 -2.00 18.14 -52.05
C ALA A 837 -1.30 19.40 -52.58
N PHE A 838 -0.21 19.21 -53.31
CA PHE A 838 0.61 20.26 -53.91
C PHE A 838 0.29 20.45 -55.41
N SER A 839 0.76 21.55 -56.00
CA SER A 839 0.57 21.88 -57.43
C SER A 839 1.25 20.86 -58.36
N ASP A 840 2.43 20.41 -57.97
CA ASP A 840 3.35 19.61 -58.76
C ASP A 840 4.26 18.75 -57.85
N GLU A 841 4.95 17.79 -58.45
CA GLU A 841 5.84 16.85 -57.76
C GLU A 841 7.04 17.56 -57.11
N GLN A 842 7.57 18.62 -57.73
CA GLN A 842 8.73 19.35 -57.18
C GLN A 842 8.34 20.09 -55.90
N SER A 843 7.17 20.73 -55.88
CA SER A 843 6.60 21.36 -54.68
C SER A 843 6.35 20.34 -53.55
N CYS A 844 5.88 19.14 -53.88
CA CYS A 844 5.69 18.07 -52.89
C CYS A 844 7.03 17.58 -52.31
N LYS A 845 8.04 17.35 -53.16
CA LYS A 845 9.40 16.98 -52.73
C LYS A 845 10.09 18.09 -51.92
N ALA A 846 9.86 19.36 -52.28
CA ALA A 846 10.37 20.50 -51.52
C ALA A 846 9.76 20.56 -50.11
N ALA A 847 8.45 20.30 -49.97
CA ALA A 847 7.79 20.23 -48.67
C ALA A 847 8.28 19.04 -47.82
N GLU A 848 8.50 17.87 -48.42
CA GLU A 848 9.10 16.71 -47.76
C GLU A 848 10.53 17.01 -47.27
N ALA A 849 11.38 17.54 -48.15
CA ALA A 849 12.75 17.92 -47.81
C ALA A 849 12.78 18.96 -46.68
N MET A 850 11.87 19.96 -46.71
CA MET A 850 11.75 20.97 -45.67
C MET A 850 11.47 20.35 -44.28
N VAL A 851 10.57 19.36 -44.19
CA VAL A 851 10.28 18.66 -42.93
C VAL A 851 11.50 17.89 -42.46
N ILE A 852 12.19 17.17 -43.36
CA ILE A 852 13.38 16.36 -43.02
C ILE A 852 14.54 17.25 -42.55
N GLU A 853 14.81 18.35 -43.25
CA GLU A 853 15.84 19.33 -42.89
C GLU A 853 15.59 19.92 -41.50
N GLU A 854 14.38 20.41 -41.24
CA GLU A 854 14.01 21.00 -39.96
C GLU A 854 14.01 19.97 -38.82
N MET A 855 13.60 18.73 -39.09
CA MET A 855 13.69 17.63 -38.12
C MET A 855 15.14 17.31 -37.76
N LYS A 856 16.05 17.36 -38.73
CA LYS A 856 17.49 17.15 -38.50
C LYS A 856 18.10 18.29 -37.67
N LEU A 857 17.78 19.54 -37.98
CA LEU A 857 18.20 20.69 -37.17
C LEU A 857 17.72 20.58 -35.71
N GLN A 858 16.46 20.18 -35.54
CA GLN A 858 15.89 19.91 -34.22
C GLN A 858 16.59 18.75 -33.50
N GLN A 859 16.97 17.69 -34.22
CA GLN A 859 17.72 16.54 -33.68
C GLN A 859 19.08 16.97 -33.16
N ASP A 860 19.85 17.68 -33.99
CA ASP A 860 21.19 18.15 -33.65
C ASP A 860 21.15 19.10 -32.44
N ALA A 861 20.11 19.92 -32.35
CA ALA A 861 19.84 20.79 -31.21
C ALA A 861 19.60 20.01 -29.91
N VAL A 862 18.75 18.98 -29.95
CA VAL A 862 18.45 18.12 -28.78
C VAL A 862 19.70 17.33 -28.39
N GLY A 863 20.40 16.73 -29.34
CA GLY A 863 21.64 15.98 -29.12
C GLY A 863 22.72 16.81 -28.45
N LYS A 864 22.98 18.03 -28.92
CA LYS A 864 23.92 18.97 -28.30
C LYS A 864 23.53 19.31 -26.86
N GLN A 865 22.26 19.53 -26.57
CA GLN A 865 21.83 19.83 -25.20
C GLN A 865 21.94 18.64 -24.25
N LEU A 866 21.76 17.41 -24.76
CA LEU A 866 21.90 16.18 -23.99
C LEU A 866 23.35 15.71 -23.82
N GLN A 867 24.29 16.24 -24.60
CA GLN A 867 25.69 15.83 -24.60
C GLN A 867 26.32 15.72 -23.19
N PRO A 868 26.13 16.67 -22.24
CA PRO A 868 26.69 16.55 -20.89
C PRO A 868 26.13 15.39 -20.06
N LEU A 869 24.91 14.93 -20.36
CA LEU A 869 24.29 13.78 -19.70
C LEU A 869 24.80 12.45 -20.27
N VAL A 870 25.14 12.43 -21.56
CA VAL A 870 25.57 11.24 -22.31
C VAL A 870 27.07 11.01 -22.17
N GLU A 871 27.87 12.07 -22.35
CA GLU A 871 29.34 12.08 -22.22
C GLU A 871 29.78 12.31 -20.77
N PHE A 872 29.00 11.82 -19.81
CA PHE A 872 29.29 11.98 -18.40
C PHE A 872 30.69 11.39 -18.10
N ASP A 873 31.69 12.28 -18.05
CA ASP A 873 33.11 11.93 -17.96
C ASP A 873 33.41 11.48 -16.54
N MET A 874 33.49 10.16 -16.37
CA MET A 874 33.68 9.54 -15.07
C MET A 874 35.18 9.43 -14.77
N PRO A 875 35.68 9.90 -13.61
CA PRO A 875 37.06 9.65 -13.22
C PRO A 875 37.32 8.12 -13.20
N ASP A 876 38.39 7.71 -13.88
CA ASP A 876 38.79 6.30 -14.04
C ASP A 876 39.33 5.69 -12.74
N ASP A 877 39.85 6.52 -11.82
CA ASP A 877 40.47 6.10 -10.56
C ASP A 877 39.68 6.57 -9.31
N GLY A 878 39.08 5.58 -8.62
CA GLY A 878 38.95 5.52 -7.16
C GLY A 878 37.99 6.47 -6.44
N LEU A 879 37.35 5.95 -5.38
CA LEU A 879 36.79 6.75 -4.28
C LEU A 879 37.90 7.65 -3.72
N GLN A 880 38.01 8.91 -4.16
CA GLN A 880 38.98 9.84 -3.59
C GLN A 880 38.53 10.23 -2.19
N HIS A 881 39.33 9.85 -1.18
CA HIS A 881 39.16 10.39 0.17
C HIS A 881 39.26 11.92 0.12
N PRO A 882 38.37 12.67 0.81
CA PRO A 882 38.53 14.11 0.93
C PRO A 882 39.84 14.39 1.67
N GLN A 883 40.86 14.90 0.98
CA GLN A 883 41.99 15.50 1.69
C GLN A 883 41.51 16.82 2.31
N PRO A 884 41.77 17.06 3.60
CA PRO A 884 41.51 18.36 4.19
C PRO A 884 42.42 19.38 3.51
N SER A 885 41.82 20.38 2.86
CA SER A 885 42.53 21.53 2.31
C SER A 885 43.34 22.21 3.41
N SER A 886 44.67 22.14 3.32
CA SER A 886 45.59 22.91 4.14
C SER A 886 45.52 24.38 3.74
N HIS A 887 44.55 25.11 4.30
CA HIS A 887 44.66 26.55 4.43
C HIS A 887 45.34 26.84 5.77
N GLU A 888 46.66 26.96 5.73
CA GLU A 888 47.44 27.63 6.76
C GLU A 888 47.03 29.11 6.80
N THR A 889 46.20 29.48 7.76
CA THR A 889 46.04 30.88 8.15
C THR A 889 47.21 31.23 9.06
N LEU A 890 48.18 31.95 8.49
CA LEU A 890 49.21 32.66 9.23
C LEU A 890 48.55 33.54 10.31
N SER A 891 48.85 33.24 11.56
CA SER A 891 48.58 34.08 12.71
C SER A 891 49.44 35.33 12.63
N ASP A 892 48.80 36.49 12.51
CA ASP A 892 49.45 37.79 12.68
C ASP A 892 49.37 38.16 14.16
N ASP A 893 50.52 38.13 14.83
CA ASP A 893 50.74 38.67 16.17
C ASP A 893 50.64 40.21 16.12
N GLY A 894 49.91 40.82 17.05
CA GLY A 894 49.80 42.28 17.06
C GLY A 894 49.04 42.92 18.21
N SER A 895 49.58 42.79 19.43
CA SER A 895 49.36 43.63 20.64
C SER A 895 48.05 43.49 21.43
#